data_AF-A0A7W5GVQ2-F1
#
_entry.id   AF-A0A7W5GVQ2-F1
#
_cell.length_a   1.000
_cell.length_b   1.000
_cell.length_c   1.000
_cell.angle_alpha   90.00
_cell.angle_beta   90.00
_cell.angle_gamma   90.00
#
_symmetry.space_group_name_H-M   'P 1'
#
loop_
_entity.id
_entity.type
_entity.pdbx_description
1 polymer ?
#
loop_
_entity_poly.entity_id
_entity_poly.type
_entity_poly.pdbx_seq_one_letter_code
_entity_poly.pdbx_strand_id
1 'polypeptide(L)'
;MSYEWRAGADRAAFAIALLAAAAPCGAQSTADQLNRALLEGQPTPQVAAPPAAPAVPRASVPAIPPSLSHGPTPQDPARQMATDVQALRAQYQARFADLQARYRANPSPEARKAAMAEMQALRQEEATRIQQVRDNYRTQTVARREEWRQTCDQVAAWTANMPAQDAGGARLGQAPEADVMTLIEDSRFQRAFGKPYAQMSAEELKPYPIALGHCFTSTGPLAQLGVREKTAALTVLSALNMPRIQAAVARQQQTVRDLGEMSATLDNLQPTPADYDRLVSMTSRFTAAQARIPAQQRSAFQARLASAEERIAIPIERQRAQAAIALDKGSESLQAMASLQTQLSRASPSQAVNSARGEDRVLLAKRISETASAVVAAEKSRIDSFGNGLSALEKGVAWNEDFRRRYDGAGSQVKELGELQSYFLDKRRAVLSTVAPSFQREIGKASDPTAVAGRYLLASDRNDPAGAALWAAVADRGMEQEKWAVLRSNPDQDRKSGGSGEGGSNAGNAGNRSSSGEPTEGDMYDAFNAHLRGATAALQGLADSCSNVRGSNNPADAVACLMGAAVKHSGGTQPMAINSFEKVGCVPASGRYGFNCDFNVAMSGGPIGAQALGRTFSGMASQSYRQHGLFTRDRSGHWSVELPETERGWR
;
A
#
# COMPACT_ATOMS: atom_id res chain seq x y z
N MET A 1 -47.90 3.24 35.95
CA MET A 1 -47.20 4.39 35.35
C MET A 1 -45.76 3.97 35.13
N SER A 2 -45.52 3.40 33.96
CA SER A 2 -44.34 2.61 33.62
C SER A 2 -43.46 3.39 32.64
N TYR A 3 -42.18 3.50 32.99
CA TYR A 3 -41.11 3.96 32.12
C TYR A 3 -40.57 2.75 31.34
N GLU A 4 -40.67 2.75 30.01
CA GLU A 4 -39.91 1.81 29.17
C GLU A 4 -39.47 2.42 27.83
N TRP A 5 -38.15 2.32 27.59
CA TRP A 5 -37.44 1.98 26.35
C TRP A 5 -37.84 2.63 25.02
N ARG A 6 -36.92 3.44 24.46
CA ARG A 6 -36.55 3.46 23.02
C ARG A 6 -35.36 4.41 22.76
N ALA A 7 -34.14 3.88 22.85
CA ALA A 7 -32.94 4.50 22.27
C ALA A 7 -31.89 3.41 22.01
N GLY A 8 -32.09 2.62 20.95
CA GLY A 8 -31.19 1.49 20.67
C GLY A 8 -31.25 0.86 19.28
N ALA A 9 -32.02 1.41 18.33
CA ALA A 9 -32.19 0.79 17.00
C ALA A 9 -31.38 1.46 15.87
N ASP A 10 -31.03 2.74 15.97
CA ASP A 10 -30.50 3.48 14.79
C ASP A 10 -28.98 3.41 14.58
N ARG A 11 -28.22 2.84 15.53
CA ARG A 11 -26.76 2.66 15.34
C ARG A 11 -26.36 1.31 14.76
N ALA A 12 -27.20 0.28 14.89
CA ALA A 12 -26.92 -1.05 14.33
C ALA A 12 -27.21 -1.12 12.81
N ALA A 13 -28.21 -0.38 12.32
CA ALA A 13 -28.56 -0.37 10.89
C ALA A 13 -27.47 0.30 10.02
N PHE A 14 -26.73 1.26 10.56
CA PHE A 14 -25.65 1.95 9.83
C PHE A 14 -24.34 1.12 9.80
N ALA A 15 -24.08 0.29 10.82
CA ALA A 15 -22.91 -0.59 10.86
C ALA A 15 -23.08 -1.83 9.95
N ILE A 16 -24.31 -2.34 9.79
CA ILE A 16 -24.60 -3.49 8.93
C ILE A 16 -24.56 -3.10 7.45
N ALA A 17 -24.91 -1.87 7.09
CA ALA A 17 -24.80 -1.37 5.71
C ALA A 17 -23.33 -1.15 5.25
N LEU A 18 -22.40 -0.92 6.18
CA LEU A 18 -20.97 -0.76 5.88
C LEU A 18 -20.20 -2.10 5.79
N LEU A 19 -20.74 -3.18 6.37
CA LEU A 19 -20.14 -4.52 6.34
C LEU A 19 -20.58 -5.36 5.13
N ALA A 20 -21.65 -4.98 4.41
CA ALA A 20 -22.10 -5.67 3.20
C ALA A 20 -21.42 -5.20 1.89
N ALA A 21 -20.60 -4.14 1.94
CA ALA A 21 -19.93 -3.56 0.76
C ALA A 21 -18.49 -4.07 0.52
N ALA A 22 -18.03 -5.07 1.30
CA ALA A 22 -16.66 -5.58 1.22
C ALA A 22 -16.61 -7.11 1.10
N ALA A 23 -16.84 -7.64 -0.11
CA ALA A 23 -16.45 -8.98 -0.57
C ALA A 23 -16.42 -9.00 -2.13
N PRO A 24 -15.63 -9.88 -2.77
CA PRO A 24 -14.63 -9.46 -3.73
C PRO A 24 -15.10 -9.40 -5.19
N CYS A 25 -14.71 -8.33 -5.89
CA CYS A 25 -14.59 -8.34 -7.34
C CYS A 25 -13.36 -9.16 -7.72
N GLY A 26 -13.55 -10.21 -8.52
CA GLY A 26 -12.46 -11.01 -9.07
C GLY A 26 -11.57 -10.17 -9.98
N ALA A 27 -10.34 -9.91 -9.54
CA ALA A 27 -9.26 -9.45 -10.39
C ALA A 27 -8.51 -10.69 -10.90
N GLN A 28 -8.65 -10.97 -12.19
CA GLN A 28 -7.70 -11.84 -12.92
C GLN A 28 -6.31 -11.21 -12.81
N SER A 29 -5.30 -12.04 -12.54
CA SER A 29 -3.98 -11.62 -12.11
C SER A 29 -3.23 -10.85 -13.21
N THR A 30 -2.59 -9.77 -12.79
CA THR A 30 -1.61 -8.97 -13.55
C THR A 30 -0.39 -9.78 -14.00
N ALA A 31 -0.22 -11.01 -13.51
CA ALA A 31 0.87 -11.92 -13.87
C ALA A 31 0.73 -12.45 -15.32
N ASP A 32 -0.48 -12.65 -15.83
CA ASP A 32 -0.71 -13.15 -17.19
C ASP A 32 -0.50 -12.07 -18.27
N GLN A 33 -0.68 -10.79 -17.93
CA GLN A 33 -0.40 -9.68 -18.84
C GLN A 33 1.10 -9.36 -18.94
N LEU A 34 1.87 -9.55 -17.87
CA LEU A 34 3.32 -9.35 -17.89
C LEU A 34 4.04 -10.42 -18.73
N ASN A 35 3.60 -11.67 -18.67
CA ASN A 35 4.18 -12.76 -19.47
C ASN A 35 3.89 -12.63 -20.97
N ARG A 36 2.81 -11.95 -21.37
CA ARG A 36 2.50 -11.69 -22.80
C ARG A 36 3.32 -10.55 -23.39
N ALA A 37 3.60 -9.51 -22.61
CA ALA A 37 4.40 -8.37 -23.06
C ALA A 37 5.90 -8.70 -23.22
N LEU A 38 6.40 -9.75 -22.55
CA LEU A 38 7.79 -10.20 -22.65
C LEU A 38 8.07 -11.12 -23.86
N LEU A 39 7.04 -11.61 -24.56
CA LEU A 39 7.18 -12.56 -25.69
C LEU A 39 7.09 -11.92 -27.09
N GLU A 40 6.70 -10.64 -27.19
CA GLU A 40 6.59 -9.93 -28.47
C GLU A 40 7.76 -8.95 -28.64
N GLY A 41 8.89 -9.46 -29.13
CA GLY A 41 10.05 -8.65 -29.48
C GLY A 41 9.80 -7.82 -30.74
N GLN A 42 9.79 -6.49 -30.62
CA GLN A 42 9.92 -5.58 -31.74
C GLN A 42 11.29 -4.86 -31.74
N PRO A 43 11.93 -4.69 -32.91
CA PRO A 43 13.28 -4.13 -33.01
C PRO A 43 13.26 -2.61 -32.87
N THR A 44 14.07 -2.08 -31.94
CA THR A 44 14.37 -0.64 -31.85
C THR A 44 15.41 -0.23 -32.90
N PRO A 45 15.26 0.94 -33.54
CA PRO A 45 16.22 1.44 -34.52
C PRO A 45 17.50 1.94 -33.82
N GLN A 46 18.65 1.56 -34.40
CA GLN A 46 19.98 2.04 -34.01
C GLN A 46 20.08 3.55 -34.19
N VAL A 47 20.30 4.28 -33.09
CA VAL A 47 20.70 5.69 -33.10
C VAL A 47 22.21 5.76 -32.92
N ALA A 48 22.88 6.41 -33.87
CA ALA A 48 24.32 6.59 -33.94
C ALA A 48 24.87 7.35 -32.72
N ALA A 49 26.06 6.93 -32.26
CA ALA A 49 26.79 7.56 -31.17
C ALA A 49 27.26 8.97 -31.55
N PRO A 50 27.12 9.98 -30.66
CA PRO A 50 27.68 11.31 -30.89
C PRO A 50 29.22 11.33 -30.71
N PRO A 51 29.92 12.25 -31.40
CA PRO A 51 31.38 12.29 -31.40
C PRO A 51 31.97 12.76 -30.07
N ALA A 52 33.14 12.20 -29.75
CA ALA A 52 33.91 12.51 -28.55
C ALA A 52 34.34 13.99 -28.51
N ALA A 53 34.04 14.66 -27.39
CA ALA A 53 34.51 16.00 -27.09
C ALA A 53 35.99 16.00 -26.68
N PRO A 54 36.75 17.06 -27.02
CA PRO A 54 38.19 17.13 -26.76
C PRO A 54 38.53 17.32 -25.28
N ALA A 55 39.62 16.70 -24.85
CA ALA A 55 40.14 16.75 -23.50
C ALA A 55 40.57 18.17 -23.07
N VAL A 56 39.99 18.65 -21.98
CA VAL A 56 40.37 19.91 -21.31
C VAL A 56 41.44 19.60 -20.24
N PRO A 57 42.51 20.41 -20.11
CA PRO A 57 43.56 20.19 -19.12
C PRO A 57 43.05 20.39 -17.68
N ARG A 58 43.44 19.47 -16.78
CA ARG A 58 43.15 19.50 -15.34
C ARG A 58 43.77 20.75 -14.70
N ALA A 59 42.91 21.71 -14.32
CA ALA A 59 43.26 22.74 -13.35
C ALA A 59 43.25 22.15 -11.94
N SER A 60 44.25 22.51 -11.15
CA SER A 60 44.45 22.11 -9.76
C SER A 60 43.23 22.46 -8.89
N VAL A 61 42.65 21.43 -8.26
CA VAL A 61 41.56 21.54 -7.30
C VAL A 61 42.11 22.14 -5.99
N PRO A 62 41.59 23.28 -5.48
CA PRO A 62 41.89 23.71 -4.13
C PRO A 62 41.25 22.74 -3.13
N ALA A 63 41.97 22.46 -2.05
CA ALA A 63 41.62 21.51 -1.02
C ALA A 63 40.14 21.61 -0.57
N ILE A 64 39.48 20.45 -0.57
CA ILE A 64 38.13 20.25 -0.02
C ILE A 64 38.17 20.61 1.48
N PRO A 65 37.33 21.54 1.98
CA PRO A 65 37.20 21.76 3.41
C PRO A 65 36.65 20.49 4.07
N PRO A 66 37.11 20.14 5.29
CA PRO A 66 36.68 18.93 5.94
C PRO A 66 35.15 18.92 6.11
N SER A 67 34.59 17.74 5.88
CA SER A 67 33.22 17.31 6.12
C SER A 67 32.48 18.14 7.18
N LEU A 68 31.27 18.56 6.85
CA LEU A 68 30.23 19.04 7.76
C LEU A 68 29.92 17.96 8.81
N SER A 69 30.80 17.82 9.80
CA SER A 69 30.47 17.23 11.09
C SER A 69 29.32 18.06 11.64
N HIS A 70 28.26 17.40 12.12
CA HIS A 70 27.23 18.05 12.91
C HIS A 70 27.90 18.99 13.92
N GLY A 71 27.68 20.29 13.75
CA GLY A 71 28.18 21.28 14.72
C GLY A 71 27.70 20.86 16.11
N PRO A 72 28.49 21.10 17.17
CA PRO A 72 28.08 20.74 18.52
C PRO A 72 26.67 21.28 18.75
N THR A 73 25.77 20.42 19.23
CA THR A 73 24.46 20.82 19.72
C THR A 73 24.60 22.11 20.53
N PRO A 74 23.69 23.09 20.39
CA PRO A 74 23.84 24.38 21.06
C PRO A 74 24.06 24.12 22.55
N GLN A 75 25.30 24.32 22.99
CA GLN A 75 25.69 24.03 24.36
C GLN A 75 24.87 24.97 25.25
N ASP A 76 24.38 24.43 26.37
CA ASP A 76 23.72 25.22 27.40
C ASP A 76 24.55 26.50 27.65
N PRO A 77 24.00 27.71 27.43
CA PRO A 77 24.74 28.97 27.60
C PRO A 77 25.41 29.07 28.96
N ALA A 78 24.83 28.46 30.00
CA ALA A 78 25.43 28.41 31.33
C ALA A 78 26.70 27.55 31.36
N ARG A 79 26.70 26.43 30.63
CA ARG A 79 27.87 25.55 30.50
C ARG A 79 28.98 26.21 29.69
N GLN A 80 28.64 26.85 28.57
CA GLN A 80 29.62 27.60 27.78
C GLN A 80 30.23 28.76 28.60
N MET A 81 29.39 29.54 29.31
CA MET A 81 29.88 30.57 30.24
C MET A 81 30.81 29.99 31.30
N ALA A 82 30.47 28.84 31.89
CA ALA A 82 31.33 28.18 32.89
C ALA A 82 32.68 27.75 32.28
N THR A 83 32.67 27.22 31.06
CA THR A 83 33.89 26.86 30.32
C THR A 83 34.75 28.07 30.02
N ASP A 84 34.17 29.17 29.52
CA ASP A 84 34.90 30.40 29.22
C ASP A 84 35.49 31.03 30.48
N VAL A 85 34.72 31.06 31.59
CA VAL A 85 35.20 31.52 32.89
C VAL A 85 36.33 30.63 33.42
N GLN A 86 36.25 29.31 33.25
CA GLN A 86 37.31 28.38 33.67
C GLN A 86 38.58 28.56 32.84
N ALA A 87 38.46 28.71 31.52
CA ALA A 87 39.58 28.97 30.62
C ALA A 87 40.26 30.29 31.00
N LEU A 88 39.48 31.34 31.26
CA LEU A 88 39.98 32.64 31.70
C LEU A 88 40.72 32.53 33.05
N ARG A 89 40.15 31.84 34.04
CA ARG A 89 40.80 31.58 35.33
C ARG A 89 42.14 30.86 35.17
N ALA A 90 42.21 29.84 34.31
CA ALA A 90 43.46 29.12 34.08
C ALA A 90 44.56 30.03 33.49
N GLN A 91 44.19 30.94 32.57
CA GLN A 91 45.12 31.94 32.03
C GLN A 91 45.65 32.88 33.12
N TYR A 92 44.78 33.40 33.99
CA TYR A 92 45.20 34.26 35.10
C TYR A 92 46.02 33.50 36.14
N GLN A 93 45.70 32.25 36.45
CA GLN A 93 46.48 31.39 37.35
C GLN A 93 47.93 31.22 36.90
N ALA A 94 48.16 31.02 35.59
CA ALA A 94 49.52 30.94 35.05
C ALA A 94 50.30 32.26 35.25
N ARG A 95 49.66 33.42 35.00
CA ARG A 95 50.25 34.75 35.23
C ARG A 95 50.55 34.98 36.73
N PHE A 96 49.66 34.55 37.62
CA PHE A 96 49.90 34.60 39.07
C PHE A 96 51.10 33.77 39.50
N ALA A 97 51.23 32.55 38.97
CA ALA A 97 52.35 31.66 39.31
C ALA A 97 53.70 32.29 38.92
N ASP A 98 53.78 32.92 37.74
CA ASP A 98 54.97 33.65 37.30
C ASP A 98 55.30 34.84 38.21
N LEU A 99 54.31 35.68 38.54
CA LEU A 99 54.51 36.81 39.45
C LEU A 99 54.92 36.36 40.86
N GLN A 100 54.35 35.25 41.34
CA GLN A 100 54.71 34.69 42.64
C GLN A 100 56.15 34.13 42.65
N ALA A 101 56.59 33.51 41.56
CA ALA A 101 57.97 33.08 41.40
C ALA A 101 58.94 34.28 41.42
N ARG A 102 58.61 35.37 40.70
CA ARG A 102 59.39 36.63 40.73
C ARG A 102 59.44 37.26 42.12
N TYR A 103 58.31 37.29 42.83
CA TYR A 103 58.24 37.79 44.21
C TYR A 103 59.18 37.02 45.15
N ARG A 104 59.24 35.69 45.02
CA ARG A 104 60.11 34.83 45.85
C ARG A 104 61.59 34.99 45.51
N ALA A 105 61.90 35.16 44.23
CA ALA A 105 63.28 35.27 43.75
C ALA A 105 63.94 36.62 44.08
N ASN A 106 63.16 37.67 44.38
CA ASN A 106 63.69 39.02 44.57
C ASN A 106 64.04 39.32 46.05
N PRO A 107 65.30 39.68 46.38
CA PRO A 107 65.70 40.02 47.76
C PRO A 107 65.33 41.45 48.17
N SER A 108 65.08 42.35 47.22
CA SER A 108 64.76 43.76 47.50
C SER A 108 63.32 43.93 48.05
N PRO A 109 63.13 44.65 49.17
CA PRO A 109 61.80 45.01 49.69
C PRO A 109 60.94 45.79 48.68
N GLU A 110 61.55 46.66 47.88
CA GLU A 110 60.85 47.46 46.87
C GLU A 110 60.32 46.60 45.73
N ALA A 111 61.13 45.63 45.25
CA ALA A 111 60.71 44.71 44.21
C ALA A 111 59.58 43.78 44.67
N ARG A 112 59.59 43.36 45.94
CA ARG A 112 58.49 42.61 46.56
C ARG A 112 57.21 43.43 46.65
N LYS A 113 57.31 44.71 47.02
CA LYS A 113 56.17 45.64 47.03
C LYS A 113 55.58 45.82 45.63
N ALA A 114 56.42 45.98 44.61
CA ALA A 114 55.99 46.09 43.22
C ALA A 114 55.27 44.82 42.73
N ALA A 115 55.85 43.63 42.97
CA ALA A 115 55.21 42.37 42.60
C ALA A 115 53.90 42.11 43.35
N MET A 116 53.77 42.56 44.60
CA MET A 116 52.51 42.49 45.35
C MET A 116 51.43 43.41 44.76
N ALA A 117 51.79 44.64 44.37
CA ALA A 117 50.89 45.55 43.69
C ALA A 117 50.45 44.99 42.32
N GLU A 118 51.36 44.38 41.57
CA GLU A 118 51.06 43.74 40.29
C GLU A 118 50.13 42.53 40.46
N MET A 119 50.34 41.70 41.48
CA MET A 119 49.40 40.63 41.83
C MET A 119 48.02 41.17 42.21
N GLN A 120 47.92 42.28 42.94
CA GLN A 120 46.63 42.89 43.27
C GLN A 120 45.92 43.42 42.02
N ALA A 121 46.65 44.12 41.14
CA ALA A 121 46.13 44.60 39.87
C ALA A 121 45.63 43.44 38.98
N LEU A 122 46.39 42.35 38.91
CA LEU A 122 46.01 41.16 38.14
C LEU A 122 44.73 40.51 38.67
N ARG A 123 44.48 40.52 39.99
CA ARG A 123 43.24 39.98 40.58
C ARG A 123 42.02 40.83 40.23
N GLN A 124 42.20 42.15 40.23
CA GLN A 124 41.14 43.08 39.82
C GLN A 124 40.83 42.95 38.33
N GLU A 125 41.86 42.75 37.50
CA GLU A 125 41.72 42.51 36.07
C GLU A 125 40.95 41.21 35.79
N GLU A 126 41.32 40.11 36.45
CA GLU A 126 40.62 38.81 36.36
C GLU A 126 39.14 38.94 36.74
N ALA A 127 38.84 39.55 37.89
CA ALA A 127 37.48 39.73 38.36
C ALA A 127 36.64 40.54 37.37
N THR A 128 37.21 41.61 36.81
CA THR A 128 36.56 42.45 35.79
C THR A 128 36.28 41.67 34.51
N ARG A 129 37.24 40.88 34.02
CA ARG A 129 37.06 40.06 32.82
C ARG A 129 36.01 38.96 33.02
N ILE A 130 36.02 38.28 34.17
CA ILE A 130 34.99 37.29 34.51
C ILE A 130 33.61 37.95 34.54
N GLN A 131 33.50 39.16 35.12
CA GLN A 131 32.25 39.89 35.16
C GLN A 131 31.77 40.30 33.76
N GLN A 132 32.66 40.80 32.89
CA GLN A 132 32.34 41.09 31.49
C GLN A 132 31.82 39.87 30.73
N VAL A 133 32.46 38.70 30.92
CA VAL A 133 31.97 37.45 30.32
C VAL A 133 30.55 37.15 30.79
N ARG A 134 30.29 37.20 32.11
CA ARG A 134 28.96 36.97 32.68
C ARG A 134 27.91 37.95 32.15
N ASP A 135 28.24 39.23 32.06
CA ASP A 135 27.33 40.27 31.58
C ASP A 135 27.03 40.10 30.08
N ASN A 136 28.03 39.73 29.28
CA ASN A 136 27.82 39.38 27.86
C ASN A 136 26.87 38.19 27.72
N TYR A 137 27.06 37.12 28.49
CA TYR A 137 26.17 35.95 28.48
C TYR A 137 24.75 36.29 28.95
N ARG A 138 24.62 37.15 29.96
CA ARG A 138 23.31 37.63 30.46
C ARG A 138 22.57 38.43 29.38
N THR A 139 23.26 39.38 28.73
CA THR A 139 22.70 40.19 27.64
C THR A 139 22.28 39.32 26.47
N GLN A 140 23.12 38.37 26.04
CA GLN A 140 22.79 37.42 24.98
C GLN A 140 21.59 36.53 25.35
N THR A 141 21.50 36.09 26.61
CA THR A 141 20.38 35.27 27.09
C THR A 141 19.06 36.04 27.09
N VAL A 142 19.07 37.31 27.53
CA VAL A 142 17.89 38.18 27.48
C VAL A 142 17.46 38.45 26.05
N ALA A 143 18.40 38.82 25.17
CA ALA A 143 18.12 39.06 23.75
C ALA A 143 17.51 37.82 23.08
N ARG A 144 18.08 36.63 23.34
CA ARG A 144 17.57 35.36 22.80
C ARG A 144 16.18 35.00 23.33
N ARG A 145 15.89 35.28 24.60
CA ARG A 145 14.54 35.07 25.17
C ARG A 145 13.52 35.99 24.53
N GLU A 146 13.89 37.24 24.26
CA GLU A 146 13.01 38.19 23.57
C GLU A 146 12.77 37.77 22.11
N GLU A 147 13.81 37.34 21.40
CA GLU A 147 13.69 36.77 20.05
C GLU A 147 12.76 35.54 20.02
N TRP A 148 12.91 34.62 20.98
CA TRP A 148 12.00 33.48 21.12
C TRP A 148 10.58 33.90 21.43
N ARG A 149 10.39 34.89 22.31
CA ARG A 149 9.06 35.42 22.62
C ARG A 149 8.39 35.98 21.36
N GLN A 150 9.09 36.82 20.60
CA GLN A 150 8.59 37.36 19.33
C GLN A 150 8.26 36.25 18.33
N THR A 151 9.10 35.23 18.25
CA THR A 151 8.85 34.04 17.41
C THR A 151 7.60 33.30 17.86
N CYS A 152 7.44 33.08 19.17
CA CYS A 152 6.26 32.43 19.71
C CYS A 152 4.99 33.24 19.48
N ASP A 153 5.04 34.56 19.63
CA ASP A 153 3.91 35.47 19.38
C ASP A 153 3.52 35.46 17.90
N GLN A 154 4.50 35.43 17.00
CA GLN A 154 4.29 35.30 15.54
C GLN A 154 3.61 33.96 15.20
N VAL A 155 4.10 32.85 15.77
CA VAL A 155 3.50 31.52 15.58
C VAL A 155 2.12 31.45 16.24
N ALA A 156 1.91 32.10 17.39
CA ALA A 156 0.60 32.19 18.02
C ALA A 156 -0.41 32.91 17.12
N ALA A 157 -0.04 34.06 16.56
CA ALA A 157 -0.89 34.79 15.63
C ALA A 157 -1.24 33.96 14.38
N TRP A 158 -0.29 33.18 13.87
CA TRP A 158 -0.50 32.26 12.76
C TRP A 158 -1.44 31.09 13.10
N THR A 159 -1.32 30.56 14.32
CA THR A 159 -2.03 29.35 14.76
C THR A 159 -3.37 29.60 15.47
N ALA A 160 -3.68 30.84 15.85
CA ALA A 160 -4.85 31.23 16.65
C ALA A 160 -6.21 30.82 16.07
N ASN A 161 -6.31 30.65 14.75
CA ASN A 161 -7.56 30.27 14.06
C ASN A 161 -7.46 28.91 13.37
N MET A 162 -6.58 28.03 13.82
CA MET A 162 -6.60 26.65 13.33
C MET A 162 -7.94 26.02 13.75
N PRO A 163 -8.71 25.46 12.81
CA PRO A 163 -9.86 24.67 13.18
C PRO A 163 -9.36 23.52 14.06
N ALA A 164 -9.90 23.42 15.28
CA ALA A 164 -9.65 22.28 16.15
C ALA A 164 -10.13 21.04 15.40
N GLN A 165 -9.21 20.26 14.83
CA GLN A 165 -9.57 19.04 14.13
C GLN A 165 -9.63 17.89 15.14
N ASP A 166 -10.72 17.13 15.08
CA ASP A 166 -10.95 15.98 15.97
C ASP A 166 -9.72 15.05 15.98
N ALA A 167 -9.23 14.75 17.18
CA ALA A 167 -7.93 14.13 17.47
C ALA A 167 -7.79 12.64 17.10
N GLY A 168 -8.53 12.15 16.09
CA GLY A 168 -8.58 10.74 15.71
C GLY A 168 -7.37 10.28 14.87
N GLY A 169 -6.29 9.80 15.51
CA GLY A 169 -5.41 8.75 14.94
C GLY A 169 -4.17 9.14 14.12
N ALA A 170 -3.57 10.33 14.27
CA ALA A 170 -2.34 10.65 13.52
C ALA A 170 -1.11 10.01 14.18
N ARG A 171 -0.29 9.33 13.39
CA ARG A 171 1.02 8.82 13.84
C ARG A 171 1.98 9.98 14.06
N LEU A 172 2.72 9.95 15.16
CA LEU A 172 3.82 10.88 15.43
C LEU A 172 4.81 10.87 14.24
N GLY A 173 5.07 12.04 13.64
CA GLY A 173 6.03 12.20 12.55
C GLY A 173 5.44 12.33 11.14
N GLN A 174 4.13 12.18 10.95
CA GLN A 174 3.46 12.49 9.68
C GLN A 174 2.16 13.25 9.95
N ALA A 175 2.25 14.59 9.95
CA ALA A 175 1.04 15.38 9.79
C ALA A 175 0.41 15.02 8.43
N PRO A 176 -0.89 14.68 8.37
CA PRO A 176 -1.61 14.54 7.11
C PRO A 176 -1.32 15.74 6.20
N GLU A 177 -1.11 15.50 4.90
CA GLU A 177 -0.82 16.57 3.94
C GLU A 177 -1.90 17.68 4.02
N ALA A 178 -3.17 17.31 4.23
CA ALA A 178 -4.28 18.25 4.41
C ALA A 178 -4.08 19.24 5.58
N ASP A 179 -3.51 18.79 6.71
CA ASP A 179 -3.30 19.64 7.89
C ASP A 179 -2.16 20.63 7.64
N VAL A 180 -1.08 20.14 7.01
CA VAL A 180 0.05 20.98 6.57
C VAL A 180 -0.42 22.02 5.55
N MET A 181 -1.25 21.61 4.57
CA MET A 181 -1.79 22.51 3.55
C MET A 181 -2.71 23.58 4.14
N THR A 182 -3.52 23.23 5.15
CA THR A 182 -4.38 24.18 5.86
C THR A 182 -3.54 25.25 6.57
N LEU A 183 -2.37 24.88 7.09
CA LEU A 183 -1.48 25.81 7.79
C LEU A 183 -0.73 26.79 6.87
N ILE A 184 -0.42 26.37 5.65
CA ILE A 184 0.32 27.18 4.67
C ILE A 184 -0.58 27.87 3.65
N GLU A 185 -1.89 27.99 3.93
CA GLU A 185 -2.76 28.85 3.13
C GLU A 185 -2.14 30.24 2.99
N ASP A 186 -1.87 30.63 1.75
CA ASP A 186 -0.98 31.75 1.43
C ASP A 186 -1.35 33.03 2.19
N SER A 187 -2.64 33.37 2.33
CA SER A 187 -3.08 34.58 3.03
C SER A 187 -2.86 34.56 4.55
N ARG A 188 -2.96 33.40 5.20
CA ARG A 188 -2.76 33.28 6.66
C ARG A 188 -1.29 33.25 6.99
N PHE A 189 -0.54 32.44 6.24
CA PHE A 189 0.92 32.35 6.39
C PHE A 189 1.57 33.71 6.07
N GLN A 190 1.22 34.34 4.95
CA GLN A 190 1.76 35.65 4.58
C GLN A 190 1.46 36.75 5.59
N ARG A 191 0.29 36.74 6.23
CA ARG A 191 -0.03 37.72 7.28
C ARG A 191 0.90 37.60 8.49
N ALA A 192 1.28 36.38 8.86
CA ALA A 192 2.16 36.12 10.01
C ALA A 192 3.64 36.33 9.66
N PHE A 193 4.08 35.88 8.49
CA PHE A 193 5.50 35.82 8.09
C PHE A 193 5.91 36.88 7.05
N GLY A 194 4.98 37.73 6.61
CA GLY A 194 5.20 38.80 5.64
C GLY A 194 5.26 38.34 4.17
N LYS A 195 5.43 37.04 3.91
CA LYS A 195 5.53 36.45 2.56
C LYS A 195 4.85 35.08 2.49
N PRO A 196 4.36 34.63 1.32
CA PRO A 196 3.80 33.29 1.17
C PRO A 196 4.88 32.22 1.38
N TYR A 197 4.46 31.02 1.78
CA TYR A 197 5.39 29.92 2.09
C TYR A 197 6.33 29.59 0.92
N ALA A 198 5.82 29.65 -0.32
CA ALA A 198 6.60 29.40 -1.52
C ALA A 198 7.78 30.37 -1.71
N GLN A 199 7.76 31.55 -1.07
CA GLN A 199 8.82 32.56 -1.12
C GLN A 199 9.74 32.54 0.10
N MET A 200 9.48 31.69 1.09
CA MET A 200 10.41 31.49 2.21
C MET A 200 11.69 30.85 1.70
N SER A 201 12.81 31.11 2.37
CA SER A 201 14.08 30.42 2.19
C SER A 201 14.34 29.44 3.33
N ALA A 202 15.24 28.47 3.11
CA ALA A 202 15.63 27.52 4.15
C ALA A 202 16.29 28.21 5.35
N GLU A 203 17.07 29.28 5.13
CA GLU A 203 17.72 30.03 6.21
C GLU A 203 16.70 30.81 7.05
N GLU A 204 15.64 31.33 6.44
CA GLU A 204 14.54 31.97 7.19
C GLU A 204 13.78 30.97 8.06
N LEU A 205 13.68 29.69 7.66
CA LEU A 205 12.99 28.65 8.43
C LEU A 205 13.87 28.02 9.52
N LYS A 206 15.19 28.11 9.39
CA LYS A 206 16.17 27.50 10.31
C LYS A 206 16.02 27.86 11.80
N PRO A 207 15.69 29.10 12.21
CA PRO A 207 15.55 29.43 13.63
C PRO A 207 14.29 28.85 14.29
N TYR A 208 13.24 28.56 13.53
CA TYR A 208 11.93 28.20 14.08
C TYR A 208 11.91 26.89 14.87
N PRO A 209 12.50 25.76 14.44
CA PRO A 209 12.43 24.50 15.19
C PRO A 209 12.98 24.63 16.63
N ILE A 210 14.02 25.45 16.82
CA ILE A 210 14.60 25.72 18.14
C ILE A 210 13.63 26.57 18.97
N ALA A 211 13.12 27.68 18.42
CA ALA A 211 12.19 28.55 19.11
C ALA A 211 10.88 27.81 19.48
N LEU A 212 10.33 27.01 18.55
CA LEU A 212 9.13 26.21 18.77
C LEU A 212 9.29 25.20 19.91
N GLY A 213 10.49 24.64 20.09
CA GLY A 213 10.81 23.81 21.24
C GLY A 213 10.54 24.51 22.58
N HIS A 214 10.76 25.83 22.65
CA HIS A 214 10.42 26.65 23.81
C HIS A 214 8.94 27.04 23.85
N CYS A 215 8.35 27.37 22.70
CA CYS A 215 6.94 27.76 22.62
C CYS A 215 5.98 26.63 23.04
N PHE A 216 6.33 25.37 22.77
CA PHE A 216 5.49 24.19 23.01
C PHE A 216 5.66 23.54 24.38
N THR A 217 6.57 24.06 25.22
CA THR A 217 6.74 23.62 26.62
C THR A 217 5.43 23.80 27.40
N SER A 218 5.28 23.11 28.53
CA SER A 218 4.08 23.21 29.39
C SER A 218 3.83 24.62 29.92
N THR A 219 4.86 25.47 29.96
CA THR A 219 4.80 26.87 30.39
C THR A 219 4.92 27.86 29.24
N GLY A 220 5.04 27.37 28.00
CA GLY A 220 5.15 28.21 26.81
C GLY A 220 3.81 28.80 26.36
N PRO A 221 3.82 29.89 25.57
CA PRO A 221 2.60 30.54 25.09
C PRO A 221 1.76 29.68 24.13
N LEU A 222 2.31 28.56 23.63
CA LEU A 222 1.65 27.60 22.74
C LEU A 222 1.48 26.22 23.40
N ALA A 223 1.54 26.15 24.74
CA ALA A 223 1.36 24.92 25.50
C ALA A 223 0.01 24.24 25.20
N GLN A 224 -1.03 25.06 25.01
CA GLN A 224 -2.42 24.66 24.76
C GLN A 224 -2.69 24.05 23.39
N LEU A 225 -1.75 24.19 22.43
CA LEU A 225 -1.91 23.53 21.13
C LEU A 225 -1.90 22.00 21.31
N GLY A 226 -2.78 21.30 20.61
CA GLY A 226 -2.76 19.84 20.58
C GLY A 226 -1.50 19.31 19.91
N VAL A 227 -1.22 18.01 20.12
CA VAL A 227 -0.02 17.34 19.59
C VAL A 227 0.03 17.42 18.06
N ARG A 228 -1.13 17.34 17.39
CA ARG A 228 -1.25 17.44 15.93
C ARG A 228 -0.87 18.82 15.42
N GLU A 229 -1.41 19.87 16.02
CA GLU A 229 -1.13 21.27 15.68
C GLU A 229 0.35 21.59 15.89
N LYS A 230 0.92 21.15 17.03
CA LYS A 230 2.36 21.27 17.30
C LYS A 230 3.21 20.56 16.24
N THR A 231 2.83 19.34 15.86
CA THR A 231 3.53 18.55 14.83
C THR A 231 3.43 19.21 13.46
N ALA A 232 2.25 19.71 13.09
CA ALA A 232 2.02 20.35 11.81
C ALA A 232 2.77 21.69 11.72
N ALA A 233 2.75 22.52 12.78
CA ALA A 233 3.52 23.75 12.88
C ALA A 233 5.03 23.49 12.77
N LEU A 234 5.55 22.50 13.51
CA LEU A 234 6.96 22.09 13.43
C LEU A 234 7.31 21.56 12.03
N THR A 235 6.40 20.83 11.39
CA THR A 235 6.60 20.31 10.04
C THR A 235 6.73 21.46 9.04
N VAL A 236 5.80 22.42 9.09
CA VAL A 236 5.79 23.60 8.20
C VAL A 236 7.01 24.47 8.38
N LEU A 237 7.33 24.80 9.64
CA LEU A 237 8.41 25.73 9.98
C LEU A 237 9.79 25.06 10.06
N SER A 238 9.95 23.86 9.51
CA SER A 238 11.23 23.16 9.43
C SER A 238 11.83 23.27 8.04
N ALA A 239 13.06 23.80 7.96
CA ALA A 239 13.84 23.86 6.73
C ALA A 239 14.03 22.48 6.08
N LEU A 240 14.07 21.40 6.87
CA LEU A 240 14.21 20.02 6.35
C LEU A 240 13.00 19.55 5.54
N ASN A 241 11.80 20.04 5.87
CA ASN A 241 10.57 19.65 5.19
C ASN A 241 10.21 20.58 4.03
N MET A 242 10.94 21.68 3.86
CA MET A 242 10.64 22.73 2.90
C MET A 242 10.47 22.21 1.46
N PRO A 243 11.35 21.36 0.89
CA PRO A 243 11.16 20.88 -0.48
C PRO A 243 9.87 20.07 -0.66
N ARG A 244 9.53 19.23 0.34
CA ARG A 244 8.31 18.42 0.33
C ARG A 244 7.07 19.31 0.38
N ILE A 245 7.09 20.33 1.23
CA ILE A 245 5.97 21.25 1.41
C ILE A 245 5.81 22.14 0.17
N GLN A 246 6.90 22.69 -0.38
CA GLN A 246 6.86 23.46 -1.63
C GLN A 246 6.29 22.64 -2.78
N ALA A 247 6.66 21.36 -2.90
CA ALA A 247 6.06 20.48 -3.90
C ALA A 247 4.55 20.26 -3.66
N ALA A 248 4.10 20.17 -2.41
CA ALA A 248 2.68 20.08 -2.07
C ALA A 248 1.92 21.37 -2.40
N VAL A 249 2.48 22.54 -2.09
CA VAL A 249 1.95 23.86 -2.47
C VAL A 249 1.83 23.97 -3.98
N ALA A 250 2.87 23.63 -4.73
CA ALA A 250 2.86 23.67 -6.19
C ALA A 250 1.75 22.78 -6.79
N ARG A 251 1.58 21.55 -6.27
CA ARG A 251 0.49 20.65 -6.68
C ARG A 251 -0.88 21.21 -6.35
N GLN A 252 -1.06 21.81 -5.17
CA GLN A 252 -2.33 22.45 -4.79
C GLN A 252 -2.64 23.62 -5.72
N GLN A 253 -1.67 24.50 -5.99
CA GLN A 253 -1.84 25.63 -6.90
C GLN A 253 -2.19 25.16 -8.32
N GLN A 254 -1.57 24.10 -8.81
CA GLN A 254 -1.94 23.49 -10.09
C GLN A 254 -3.39 22.99 -10.06
N THR A 255 -3.77 22.27 -9.00
CA THR A 255 -5.14 21.77 -8.84
C THR A 255 -6.18 22.90 -8.83
N VAL A 256 -5.86 24.03 -8.19
CA VAL A 256 -6.73 25.23 -8.17
C VAL A 256 -6.83 25.88 -9.56
N ARG A 257 -5.74 25.91 -10.34
CA ARG A 257 -5.77 26.38 -11.73
C ARG A 257 -6.63 25.47 -12.60
N ASP A 258 -6.42 24.16 -12.53
CA ASP A 258 -7.21 23.16 -13.26
C ASP A 258 -8.70 23.28 -12.90
N LEU A 259 -9.01 23.55 -11.63
CA LEU A 259 -10.38 23.80 -11.17
C LEU A 259 -11.00 25.06 -11.78
N GLY A 260 -10.21 26.12 -11.96
CA GLY A 260 -10.63 27.34 -12.64
C GLY A 260 -10.97 27.10 -14.10
N GLU A 261 -10.11 26.36 -14.82
CA GLU A 261 -10.34 25.96 -16.22
C GLU A 261 -11.58 25.05 -16.35
N MET A 262 -11.73 24.09 -15.44
CA MET A 262 -12.92 23.26 -15.37
C MET A 262 -14.17 24.10 -15.08
N SER A 263 -14.10 25.08 -14.19
CA SER A 263 -15.23 25.97 -13.88
C SER A 263 -15.72 26.73 -15.10
N ALA A 264 -14.79 27.30 -15.88
CA ALA A 264 -15.12 27.99 -17.12
C ALA A 264 -15.72 27.04 -18.18
N THR A 265 -15.27 25.78 -18.19
CA THR A 265 -15.84 24.76 -19.08
C THR A 265 -17.28 24.41 -18.70
N LEU A 266 -17.56 24.19 -17.40
CA LEU A 266 -18.92 23.85 -16.89
C LEU A 266 -19.99 24.85 -17.35
N ASP A 267 -19.64 26.14 -17.35
CA ASP A 267 -20.57 27.21 -17.70
C ASP A 267 -21.02 27.16 -19.18
N ASN A 268 -20.20 26.53 -20.05
CA ASN A 268 -20.45 26.47 -21.51
C ASN A 268 -21.01 25.14 -22.01
N LEU A 269 -21.08 24.12 -21.15
CA LEU A 269 -21.58 22.79 -21.52
C LEU A 269 -23.08 22.85 -21.88
N GLN A 270 -23.44 22.11 -22.93
CA GLN A 270 -24.82 21.99 -23.44
C GLN A 270 -25.43 20.63 -23.07
N PRO A 271 -26.77 20.47 -23.09
CA PRO A 271 -27.44 19.19 -22.85
C PRO A 271 -27.29 18.26 -24.06
N THR A 272 -26.07 17.82 -24.34
CA THR A 272 -25.72 16.85 -25.39
C THR A 272 -25.03 15.63 -24.78
N PRO A 273 -25.08 14.45 -25.42
CA PRO A 273 -24.38 13.26 -24.92
C PRO A 273 -22.87 13.48 -24.71
N ALA A 274 -22.22 14.19 -25.64
CA ALA A 274 -20.78 14.46 -25.56
C ALA A 274 -20.42 15.36 -24.36
N ASP A 275 -21.22 16.40 -24.10
CA ASP A 275 -20.99 17.29 -22.95
C ASP A 275 -21.41 16.65 -21.62
N TYR A 276 -22.38 15.74 -21.63
CA TYR A 276 -22.68 14.90 -20.48
C TYR A 276 -21.48 14.01 -20.11
N ASP A 277 -20.83 13.35 -21.08
CA ASP A 277 -19.65 12.52 -20.81
C ASP A 277 -18.46 13.38 -20.29
N ARG A 278 -18.31 14.60 -20.80
CA ARG A 278 -17.35 15.59 -20.26
C ARG A 278 -17.67 15.97 -18.83
N LEU A 279 -18.94 16.23 -18.51
CA LEU A 279 -19.40 16.53 -17.15
C LEU A 279 -19.08 15.37 -16.20
N VAL A 280 -19.37 14.13 -16.57
CA VAL A 280 -19.03 12.94 -15.78
C VAL A 280 -17.51 12.84 -15.53
N SER A 281 -16.69 13.09 -16.54
CA SER A 281 -15.23 13.14 -16.38
C SER A 281 -14.76 14.26 -15.43
N MET A 282 -15.39 15.44 -15.50
CA MET A 282 -15.09 16.56 -14.60
C MET A 282 -15.50 16.26 -13.16
N THR A 283 -16.67 15.66 -12.93
CA THR A 283 -17.10 15.20 -11.61
C THR A 283 -16.09 14.21 -11.03
N SER A 284 -15.64 13.23 -11.81
CA SER A 284 -14.63 12.25 -11.37
C SER A 284 -13.29 12.90 -10.99
N ARG A 285 -12.78 13.80 -11.84
CA ARG A 285 -11.54 14.57 -11.57
C ARG A 285 -11.67 15.42 -10.31
N PHE A 286 -12.81 16.08 -10.13
CA PHE A 286 -13.09 16.85 -8.93
C PHE A 286 -13.14 15.97 -7.67
N THR A 287 -13.83 14.83 -7.70
CA THR A 287 -13.87 13.89 -6.56
C THR A 287 -12.48 13.41 -6.15
N ALA A 288 -11.59 13.16 -7.11
CA ALA A 288 -10.20 12.76 -6.82
C ALA A 288 -9.35 13.90 -6.26
N ALA A 289 -9.65 15.15 -6.62
CA ALA A 289 -8.86 16.33 -6.27
C ALA A 289 -9.38 17.12 -5.05
N GLN A 290 -10.65 16.98 -4.67
CA GLN A 290 -11.34 17.87 -3.73
C GLN A 290 -10.68 17.99 -2.35
N ALA A 291 -10.00 16.95 -1.88
CA ALA A 291 -9.28 16.97 -0.61
C ALA A 291 -8.12 17.97 -0.58
N ARG A 292 -7.59 18.35 -1.75
CA ARG A 292 -6.47 19.29 -1.91
C ARG A 292 -6.94 20.73 -2.17
N ILE A 293 -8.23 20.91 -2.47
CA ILE A 293 -8.80 22.22 -2.83
C ILE A 293 -9.21 22.94 -1.54
N PRO A 294 -8.84 24.23 -1.34
CA PRO A 294 -9.28 24.95 -0.16
C PRO A 294 -10.81 25.08 -0.11
N ALA A 295 -11.37 25.17 1.09
CA ALA A 295 -12.80 24.95 1.32
C ALA A 295 -13.70 25.91 0.52
N GLN A 296 -13.30 27.17 0.38
CA GLN A 296 -14.05 28.18 -0.37
C GLN A 296 -14.11 27.88 -1.87
N GLN A 297 -12.99 27.51 -2.49
CA GLN A 297 -12.95 27.14 -3.91
C GLN A 297 -13.71 25.84 -4.15
N ARG A 298 -13.63 24.90 -3.20
CA ARG A 298 -14.35 23.63 -3.24
C ARG A 298 -15.87 23.84 -3.23
N SER A 299 -16.39 24.66 -2.32
CA SER A 299 -17.83 24.94 -2.23
C SER A 299 -18.34 25.70 -3.46
N ALA A 300 -17.58 26.68 -3.94
CA ALA A 300 -17.90 27.41 -5.18
C ALA A 300 -17.96 26.48 -6.40
N PHE A 301 -16.99 25.56 -6.52
CA PHE A 301 -17.00 24.58 -7.61
C PHE A 301 -18.14 23.58 -7.48
N GLN A 302 -18.43 23.08 -6.27
CA GLN A 302 -19.56 22.17 -6.02
C GLN A 302 -20.89 22.80 -6.42
N ALA A 303 -21.10 24.08 -6.13
CA ALA A 303 -22.31 24.80 -6.54
C ALA A 303 -22.42 24.90 -8.07
N ARG A 304 -21.31 25.21 -8.77
CA ARG A 304 -21.29 25.24 -10.24
C ARG A 304 -21.52 23.86 -10.86
N LEU A 305 -20.89 22.83 -10.29
CA LEU A 305 -21.06 21.45 -10.73
C LEU A 305 -22.51 21.00 -10.56
N ALA A 306 -23.12 21.28 -9.41
CA ALA A 306 -24.52 20.97 -9.15
C ALA A 306 -25.46 21.65 -10.17
N SER A 307 -25.21 22.92 -10.50
CA SER A 307 -25.98 23.65 -11.51
C SER A 307 -25.78 23.07 -12.92
N ALA A 308 -24.55 22.68 -13.28
CA ALA A 308 -24.27 22.03 -14.56
C ALA A 308 -24.95 20.66 -14.66
N GLU A 309 -24.91 19.84 -13.60
CA GLU A 309 -25.61 18.55 -13.53
C GLU A 309 -27.13 18.72 -13.69
N GLU A 310 -27.73 19.72 -13.04
CA GLU A 310 -29.16 19.98 -13.21
C GLU A 310 -29.53 20.33 -14.66
N ARG A 311 -28.73 21.21 -15.30
CA ARG A 311 -28.97 21.65 -16.68
C ARG A 311 -28.71 20.57 -17.73
N ILE A 312 -27.75 19.69 -17.49
CA ILE A 312 -27.21 18.76 -18.51
C ILE A 312 -27.59 17.32 -18.20
N ALA A 313 -27.31 16.84 -16.98
CA ALA A 313 -27.50 15.44 -16.62
C ALA A 313 -28.98 15.07 -16.62
N ILE A 314 -29.85 15.87 -16.00
CA ILE A 314 -31.28 15.57 -15.91
C ILE A 314 -31.93 15.33 -17.28
N PRO A 315 -31.86 16.26 -18.27
CA PRO A 315 -32.53 16.04 -19.56
C PRO A 315 -31.93 14.85 -20.33
N ILE A 316 -30.61 14.65 -20.29
CA ILE A 316 -29.93 13.54 -20.99
C ILE A 316 -30.26 12.19 -20.35
N GLU A 317 -30.19 12.10 -19.03
CA GLU A 317 -30.51 10.88 -18.28
C GLU A 317 -31.98 10.50 -18.45
N ARG A 318 -32.89 11.48 -18.40
CA ARG A 318 -34.32 11.26 -18.66
C ARG A 318 -34.57 10.77 -20.09
N GLN A 319 -33.93 11.39 -21.08
CA GLN A 319 -34.04 10.94 -22.47
C GLN A 319 -33.52 9.51 -22.63
N ARG A 320 -32.38 9.16 -22.00
CA ARG A 320 -31.84 7.80 -22.00
C ARG A 320 -32.78 6.81 -21.31
N ALA A 321 -33.41 7.21 -20.20
CA ALA A 321 -34.40 6.38 -19.51
C ALA A 321 -35.62 6.11 -20.38
N GLN A 322 -36.17 7.15 -21.01
CA GLN A 322 -37.28 7.02 -21.96
C GLN A 322 -36.92 6.15 -23.16
N ALA A 323 -35.73 6.33 -23.74
CA ALA A 323 -35.25 5.50 -24.84
C ALA A 323 -35.09 4.03 -24.42
N ALA A 324 -34.52 3.76 -23.24
CA ALA A 324 -34.38 2.40 -22.71
C ALA A 324 -35.73 1.74 -22.43
N ILE A 325 -36.71 2.49 -21.94
CA ILE A 325 -38.09 2.01 -21.72
C ILE A 325 -38.80 1.70 -23.04
N ALA A 326 -38.49 2.46 -24.10
CA ALA A 326 -39.06 2.31 -25.44
C ALA A 326 -38.45 1.16 -26.25
N LEU A 327 -37.30 0.61 -25.84
CA LEU A 327 -36.74 -0.60 -26.45
C LEU A 327 -37.74 -1.77 -26.34
N ASP A 328 -37.71 -2.64 -27.35
CA ASP A 328 -38.60 -3.79 -27.41
C ASP A 328 -38.37 -4.76 -26.24
N LYS A 329 -39.38 -5.58 -25.91
CA LYS A 329 -39.31 -6.54 -24.80
C LYS A 329 -38.22 -7.58 -25.09
N GLY A 330 -37.31 -7.80 -24.15
CA GLY A 330 -36.30 -8.84 -24.32
C GLY A 330 -35.13 -8.72 -23.34
N SER A 331 -34.11 -9.56 -23.54
CA SER A 331 -32.93 -9.58 -22.68
C SER A 331 -32.06 -8.33 -22.85
N GLU A 332 -31.97 -7.79 -24.06
CA GLU A 332 -31.16 -6.59 -24.34
C GLU A 332 -31.75 -5.34 -23.69
N SER A 333 -33.07 -5.14 -23.78
CA SER A 333 -33.74 -4.02 -23.09
C SER A 333 -33.66 -4.16 -21.58
N LEU A 334 -33.80 -5.39 -21.04
CA LEU A 334 -33.61 -5.64 -19.62
C LEU A 334 -32.21 -5.26 -19.13
N GLN A 335 -31.15 -5.66 -19.85
CA GLN A 335 -29.78 -5.27 -19.52
C GLN A 335 -29.56 -3.75 -19.62
N ALA A 336 -30.05 -3.13 -20.69
CA ALA A 336 -29.90 -1.68 -20.90
C ALA A 336 -30.57 -0.88 -19.77
N MET A 337 -31.78 -1.27 -19.37
CA MET A 337 -32.49 -0.63 -18.26
C MET A 337 -31.81 -0.86 -16.90
N ALA A 338 -31.36 -2.08 -16.60
CA ALA A 338 -30.67 -2.39 -15.33
C ALA A 338 -29.32 -1.63 -15.22
N SER A 339 -28.55 -1.60 -16.31
CA SER A 339 -27.31 -0.82 -16.39
C SER A 339 -27.58 0.67 -16.16
N LEU A 340 -28.61 1.23 -16.80
CA LEU A 340 -28.99 2.62 -16.60
C LEU A 340 -29.46 2.90 -15.17
N GLN A 341 -30.26 2.01 -14.57
CA GLN A 341 -30.71 2.16 -13.18
C GLN A 341 -29.52 2.19 -12.19
N THR A 342 -28.48 1.38 -12.46
CA THR A 342 -27.23 1.40 -11.70
C THR A 342 -26.51 2.74 -11.86
N GLN A 343 -26.42 3.26 -13.07
CA GLN A 343 -25.79 4.56 -13.36
C GLN A 343 -26.52 5.70 -12.63
N LEU A 344 -27.86 5.71 -12.64
CA LEU A 344 -28.69 6.71 -11.95
C LEU A 344 -28.66 6.56 -10.43
N SER A 345 -28.17 5.44 -9.89
CA SER A 345 -28.00 5.26 -8.44
C SER A 345 -26.72 5.90 -7.90
N ARG A 346 -25.85 6.43 -8.77
CA ARG A 346 -24.67 7.18 -8.34
C ARG A 346 -25.12 8.49 -7.70
N ALA A 347 -24.61 8.74 -6.49
CA ALA A 347 -24.89 9.98 -5.77
C ALA A 347 -24.36 11.20 -6.54
N SER A 348 -25.19 12.23 -6.62
CA SER A 348 -24.81 13.57 -7.07
C SER A 348 -24.74 14.54 -5.87
N PRO A 349 -23.86 15.56 -5.91
CA PRO A 349 -23.91 16.66 -4.95
C PRO A 349 -25.20 17.50 -5.04
N SER A 350 -25.93 17.44 -6.17
CA SER A 350 -27.19 18.15 -6.37
C SER A 350 -28.39 17.35 -5.87
N GLN A 351 -29.14 17.92 -4.93
CA GLN A 351 -30.39 17.32 -4.46
C GLN A 351 -31.43 17.20 -5.59
N ALA A 352 -31.53 18.20 -6.47
CA ALA A 352 -32.46 18.19 -7.60
C ALA A 352 -32.17 17.04 -8.57
N VAL A 353 -30.88 16.79 -8.86
CA VAL A 353 -30.43 15.66 -9.71
C VAL A 353 -30.76 14.33 -9.04
N ASN A 354 -30.49 14.19 -7.73
CA ASN A 354 -30.83 12.98 -7.00
C ASN A 354 -32.35 12.72 -6.98
N SER A 355 -33.17 13.76 -6.84
CA SER A 355 -34.64 13.65 -6.93
C SER A 355 -35.09 13.21 -8.32
N ALA A 356 -34.59 13.85 -9.39
CA ALA A 356 -34.94 13.48 -10.77
C ALA A 356 -34.50 12.05 -11.11
N ARG A 357 -33.27 11.66 -10.74
CA ARG A 357 -32.80 10.27 -10.84
C ARG A 357 -33.68 9.31 -10.05
N GLY A 358 -34.15 9.72 -8.88
CA GLY A 358 -35.10 8.96 -8.07
C GLY A 358 -36.37 8.62 -8.82
N GLU A 359 -36.99 9.61 -9.47
CA GLU A 359 -38.19 9.43 -10.32
C GLU A 359 -37.91 8.47 -11.49
N ASP A 360 -36.83 8.72 -12.24
CA ASP A 360 -36.48 7.89 -13.40
C ASP A 360 -36.16 6.44 -13.00
N ARG A 361 -35.52 6.24 -11.83
CA ARG A 361 -35.27 4.89 -11.28
C ARG A 361 -36.56 4.16 -10.92
N VAL A 362 -37.59 4.84 -10.42
CA VAL A 362 -38.89 4.22 -10.13
C VAL A 362 -39.56 3.76 -11.42
N LEU A 363 -39.51 4.60 -12.47
CA LEU A 363 -40.04 4.25 -13.80
C LEU A 363 -39.29 3.07 -14.40
N LEU A 364 -37.95 3.07 -14.35
CA LEU A 364 -37.12 1.97 -14.81
C LEU A 364 -37.37 0.69 -14.01
N ALA A 365 -37.45 0.75 -12.68
CA ALA A 365 -37.71 -0.42 -11.84
C ALA A 365 -39.02 -1.12 -12.22
N LYS A 366 -40.08 -0.35 -12.42
CA LYS A 366 -41.38 -0.88 -12.87
C LYS A 366 -41.23 -1.59 -14.22
N ARG A 367 -40.58 -0.95 -15.20
CA ARG A 367 -40.42 -1.50 -16.54
C ARG A 367 -39.49 -2.73 -16.58
N ILE A 368 -38.46 -2.73 -15.74
CA ILE A 368 -37.54 -3.86 -15.53
C ILE A 368 -38.34 -5.07 -15.04
N SER A 369 -39.17 -4.93 -14.01
CA SER A 369 -39.97 -6.07 -13.48
C SER A 369 -40.96 -6.62 -14.52
N GLU A 370 -41.64 -5.75 -15.27
CA GLU A 370 -42.53 -6.15 -16.37
C GLU A 370 -41.79 -6.95 -17.47
N THR A 371 -40.60 -6.46 -17.86
CA THR A 371 -39.78 -7.08 -18.91
C THR A 371 -39.13 -8.38 -18.42
N ALA A 372 -38.63 -8.38 -17.19
CA ALA A 372 -38.02 -9.53 -16.54
C ALA A 372 -39.01 -10.69 -16.43
N SER A 373 -40.26 -10.42 -16.06
CA SER A 373 -41.31 -11.43 -15.99
C SER A 373 -41.51 -12.17 -17.33
N ALA A 374 -41.54 -11.44 -18.44
CA ALA A 374 -41.67 -12.04 -19.78
C ALA A 374 -40.41 -12.84 -20.18
N VAL A 375 -39.22 -12.30 -19.91
CA VAL A 375 -37.94 -12.98 -20.17
C VAL A 375 -37.84 -14.28 -19.36
N VAL A 376 -38.18 -14.23 -18.07
CA VAL A 376 -38.13 -15.39 -17.18
C VAL A 376 -39.12 -16.47 -17.61
N ALA A 377 -40.31 -16.10 -18.06
CA ALA A 377 -41.27 -17.07 -18.60
C ALA A 377 -40.71 -17.82 -19.83
N ALA A 378 -40.09 -17.08 -20.76
CA ALA A 378 -39.47 -17.67 -21.94
C ALA A 378 -38.28 -18.58 -21.59
N GLU A 379 -37.41 -18.14 -20.68
CA GLU A 379 -36.26 -18.95 -20.24
C GLU A 379 -36.67 -20.19 -19.43
N LYS A 380 -37.71 -20.11 -18.59
CA LYS A 380 -38.27 -21.30 -17.92
C LYS A 380 -38.74 -22.34 -18.92
N SER A 381 -39.49 -21.91 -19.95
CA SER A 381 -39.92 -22.81 -21.03
C SER A 381 -38.72 -23.45 -21.75
N ARG A 382 -37.65 -22.68 -22.00
CA ARG A 382 -36.40 -23.20 -22.57
C ARG A 382 -35.74 -24.25 -21.66
N ILE A 383 -35.63 -23.99 -20.35
CA ILE A 383 -35.07 -24.94 -19.37
C ILE A 383 -35.91 -26.23 -19.32
N ASP A 384 -37.24 -26.11 -19.31
CA ASP A 384 -38.14 -27.27 -19.29
C ASP A 384 -38.01 -28.14 -20.54
N SER A 385 -37.57 -27.57 -21.67
CA SER A 385 -37.31 -28.29 -22.92
C SER A 385 -35.98 -29.05 -22.97
N PHE A 386 -35.12 -28.95 -21.95
CA PHE A 386 -33.83 -29.66 -21.93
C PHE A 386 -34.00 -31.18 -21.94
N GLY A 387 -35.11 -31.67 -21.40
CA GLY A 387 -35.40 -33.10 -21.29
C GLY A 387 -34.67 -33.74 -20.11
N ASN A 388 -34.21 -34.97 -20.28
CA ASN A 388 -33.55 -35.76 -19.24
C ASN A 388 -32.16 -36.25 -19.70
N GLY A 389 -31.38 -36.79 -18.76
CA GLY A 389 -30.12 -37.47 -19.07
C GLY A 389 -28.95 -36.53 -19.37
N LEU A 390 -27.91 -37.06 -20.03
CA LEU A 390 -26.69 -36.31 -20.36
C LEU A 390 -26.94 -35.11 -21.30
N SER A 391 -27.88 -35.23 -22.24
CA SER A 391 -28.23 -34.13 -23.14
C SER A 391 -28.81 -32.93 -22.38
N ALA A 392 -29.59 -33.18 -21.33
CA ALA A 392 -30.10 -32.11 -20.47
C ALA A 392 -28.98 -31.40 -19.68
N LEU A 393 -27.97 -32.14 -19.22
CA LEU A 393 -26.81 -31.55 -18.55
C LEU A 393 -25.98 -30.68 -19.50
N GLU A 394 -25.72 -31.14 -20.71
CA GLU A 394 -24.98 -30.42 -21.74
C GLU A 394 -25.69 -29.12 -22.16
N LYS A 395 -26.99 -29.21 -22.48
CA LYS A 395 -27.83 -28.02 -22.73
C LYS A 395 -27.85 -27.08 -21.54
N GLY A 396 -27.86 -27.62 -20.33
CA GLY A 396 -27.82 -26.85 -19.09
C GLY A 396 -26.50 -26.10 -18.88
N VAL A 397 -25.36 -26.69 -19.24
CA VAL A 397 -24.05 -26.00 -19.22
C VAL A 397 -24.07 -24.83 -20.21
N ALA A 398 -24.46 -25.09 -21.45
CA ALA A 398 -24.55 -24.06 -22.49
C ALA A 398 -25.53 -22.94 -22.13
N TRP A 399 -26.67 -23.28 -21.52
CA TRP A 399 -27.64 -22.30 -21.04
C TRP A 399 -27.07 -21.47 -19.89
N ASN A 400 -26.38 -22.08 -18.91
CA ASN A 400 -25.83 -21.34 -17.77
C ASN A 400 -24.74 -20.37 -18.21
N GLU A 401 -23.90 -20.76 -19.18
CA GLU A 401 -22.92 -19.85 -19.79
C GLU A 401 -23.60 -18.69 -20.52
N ASP A 402 -24.60 -18.98 -21.35
CA ASP A 402 -25.38 -17.99 -22.08
C ASP A 402 -26.15 -17.04 -21.14
N PHE A 403 -26.75 -17.59 -20.07
CA PHE A 403 -27.45 -16.85 -19.03
C PHE A 403 -26.50 -15.89 -18.34
N ARG A 404 -25.33 -16.35 -17.89
CA ARG A 404 -24.33 -15.49 -17.26
C ARG A 404 -23.85 -14.39 -18.19
N ARG A 405 -23.55 -14.74 -19.44
CA ARG A 405 -23.17 -13.76 -20.46
C ARG A 405 -24.25 -12.70 -20.70
N ARG A 406 -25.53 -13.08 -20.71
CA ARG A 406 -26.65 -12.15 -20.91
C ARG A 406 -27.13 -11.45 -19.64
N TYR A 407 -26.87 -11.96 -18.45
CA TYR A 407 -27.55 -11.45 -17.26
C TYR A 407 -26.65 -11.18 -16.08
N ASP A 408 -25.35 -11.47 -16.11
CA ASP A 408 -24.45 -11.21 -14.97
C ASP A 408 -24.50 -9.74 -14.51
N GLY A 409 -24.67 -8.78 -15.43
CA GLY A 409 -24.80 -7.35 -15.11
C GLY A 409 -26.13 -6.93 -14.48
N ALA A 410 -27.20 -7.73 -14.64
CA ALA A 410 -28.55 -7.41 -14.16
C ALA A 410 -29.07 -8.39 -13.08
N GLY A 411 -28.48 -9.58 -12.99
CA GLY A 411 -29.01 -10.71 -12.23
C GLY A 411 -29.06 -10.48 -10.72
N SER A 412 -28.19 -9.63 -10.18
CA SER A 412 -28.21 -9.24 -8.77
C SER A 412 -29.26 -8.18 -8.44
N GLN A 413 -29.74 -7.44 -9.44
CA GLN A 413 -30.66 -6.31 -9.26
C GLN A 413 -32.11 -6.68 -9.57
N VAL A 414 -32.30 -7.69 -10.42
CA VAL A 414 -33.60 -8.16 -10.86
C VAL A 414 -33.94 -9.46 -10.14
N LYS A 415 -34.83 -9.38 -9.16
CA LYS A 415 -35.23 -10.51 -8.29
C LYS A 415 -35.66 -11.74 -9.11
N GLU A 416 -36.41 -11.51 -10.18
CA GLU A 416 -36.97 -12.56 -11.04
C GLU A 416 -35.87 -13.37 -11.76
N LEU A 417 -34.72 -12.76 -12.09
CA LEU A 417 -33.57 -13.46 -12.67
C LEU A 417 -32.88 -14.35 -11.64
N GLY A 418 -32.82 -13.93 -10.37
CA GLY A 418 -32.34 -14.76 -9.27
C GLY A 418 -33.24 -15.99 -9.04
N GLU A 419 -34.56 -15.81 -9.13
CA GLU A 419 -35.52 -16.92 -9.05
C GLU A 419 -35.38 -17.89 -10.23
N LEU A 420 -35.08 -17.39 -11.44
CA LEU A 420 -34.79 -18.22 -12.61
C LEU A 420 -33.52 -19.05 -12.45
N GLN A 421 -32.45 -18.48 -11.89
CA GLN A 421 -31.23 -19.24 -11.61
C GLN A 421 -31.48 -20.36 -10.59
N SER A 422 -32.23 -20.08 -9.53
CA SER A 422 -32.64 -21.11 -8.57
C SER A 422 -33.46 -22.22 -9.23
N TYR A 423 -34.43 -21.86 -10.07
CA TYR A 423 -35.22 -22.81 -10.85
C TYR A 423 -34.35 -23.73 -11.73
N PHE A 424 -33.37 -23.14 -12.42
CA PHE A 424 -32.40 -23.90 -13.22
C PHE A 424 -31.60 -24.89 -12.37
N LEU A 425 -31.07 -24.45 -11.23
CA LEU A 425 -30.27 -25.30 -10.34
C LEU A 425 -31.08 -26.47 -9.78
N ASP A 426 -32.35 -26.25 -9.45
CA ASP A 426 -33.24 -27.31 -8.98
C ASP A 426 -33.54 -28.35 -10.07
N LYS A 427 -33.82 -27.90 -11.30
CA LYS A 427 -33.97 -28.80 -12.46
C LYS A 427 -32.70 -29.58 -12.75
N ARG A 428 -31.55 -28.90 -12.67
CA ARG A 428 -30.25 -29.51 -12.86
C ARG A 428 -29.96 -30.58 -11.82
N ARG A 429 -30.25 -30.33 -10.54
CA ARG A 429 -30.11 -31.31 -9.44
C ARG A 429 -30.92 -32.58 -9.71
N ALA A 430 -32.15 -32.44 -10.18
CA ALA A 430 -33.00 -33.57 -10.55
C ALA A 430 -32.41 -34.41 -11.70
N VAL A 431 -31.70 -33.78 -12.65
CA VAL A 431 -31.00 -34.51 -13.71
C VAL A 431 -29.73 -35.18 -13.17
N LEU A 432 -28.92 -34.46 -12.38
CA LEU A 432 -27.66 -34.98 -11.79
C LEU A 432 -27.87 -36.30 -11.04
N SER A 433 -28.96 -36.42 -10.28
CA SER A 433 -29.28 -37.62 -9.51
C SER A 433 -29.61 -38.86 -10.36
N THR A 434 -29.91 -38.69 -11.65
CA THR A 434 -30.33 -39.79 -12.55
C THR A 434 -29.29 -40.17 -13.61
N VAL A 435 -28.28 -39.32 -13.86
CA VAL A 435 -27.34 -39.50 -14.98
C VAL A 435 -26.13 -40.38 -14.68
N ALA A 436 -25.88 -40.74 -13.42
CA ALA A 436 -24.61 -41.35 -13.01
C ALA A 436 -24.16 -42.55 -13.86
N PRO A 437 -25.03 -43.55 -14.18
CA PRO A 437 -24.62 -44.67 -15.03
C PRO A 437 -24.22 -44.26 -16.45
N SER A 438 -24.93 -43.29 -17.04
CA SER A 438 -24.63 -42.78 -18.37
C SER A 438 -23.35 -41.96 -18.38
N PHE A 439 -23.14 -41.12 -17.37
CA PHE A 439 -21.92 -40.33 -17.22
C PHE A 439 -20.68 -41.21 -17.02
N GLN A 440 -20.76 -42.24 -16.17
CA GLN A 440 -19.69 -43.21 -15.96
C GLN A 440 -19.30 -43.96 -17.24
N ARG A 441 -20.27 -44.28 -18.11
CA ARG A 441 -19.97 -44.88 -19.41
C ARG A 441 -19.21 -43.93 -20.33
N GLU A 442 -19.57 -42.65 -20.36
CA GLU A 442 -18.87 -41.65 -21.18
C GLU A 442 -17.46 -41.38 -20.66
N ILE A 443 -17.28 -41.26 -19.35
CA ILE A 443 -15.96 -41.02 -18.78
C ILE A 443 -15.02 -42.22 -18.91
N GLY A 444 -15.55 -43.44 -18.87
CA GLY A 444 -14.78 -44.66 -19.11
C GLY A 444 -14.18 -44.70 -20.52
N LYS A 445 -14.89 -44.16 -21.52
CA LYS A 445 -14.44 -44.10 -22.91
C LYS A 445 -13.47 -42.95 -23.21
N ALA A 446 -13.53 -41.88 -22.43
CA ALA A 446 -12.80 -40.66 -22.73
C ALA A 446 -11.30 -40.81 -22.49
N SER A 447 -10.49 -40.25 -23.39
CA SER A 447 -9.03 -40.08 -23.20
C SER A 447 -8.69 -38.86 -22.34
N ASP A 448 -9.63 -37.93 -22.19
CA ASP A 448 -9.54 -36.76 -21.33
C ASP A 448 -10.82 -36.66 -20.48
N PRO A 449 -10.80 -37.11 -19.22
CA PRO A 449 -11.96 -37.06 -18.34
C PRO A 449 -12.34 -35.61 -17.96
N THR A 450 -11.41 -34.66 -18.03
CA THR A 450 -11.70 -33.24 -17.73
C THR A 450 -12.51 -32.58 -18.83
N ALA A 451 -12.30 -32.94 -20.10
CA ALA A 451 -13.14 -32.51 -21.21
C ALA A 451 -14.59 -33.01 -21.08
N VAL A 452 -14.79 -34.25 -20.60
CA VAL A 452 -16.12 -34.80 -20.30
C VAL A 452 -16.79 -34.01 -19.17
N ALA A 453 -16.04 -33.71 -18.10
CA ALA A 453 -16.54 -32.89 -17.01
C ALA A 453 -16.94 -31.49 -17.49
N GLY A 454 -16.12 -30.83 -18.30
CA GLY A 454 -16.43 -29.50 -18.86
C GLY A 454 -17.67 -29.47 -19.75
N ARG A 455 -17.97 -30.58 -20.45
CA ARG A 455 -19.18 -30.69 -21.30
C ARG A 455 -20.47 -30.83 -20.49
N TYR A 456 -20.44 -31.57 -19.37
CA TYR A 456 -21.66 -31.97 -18.66
C TYR A 456 -21.81 -31.36 -17.27
N LEU A 457 -20.74 -30.94 -16.60
CA LEU A 457 -20.73 -30.50 -15.20
C LEU A 457 -20.42 -29.01 -15.08
N LEU A 458 -21.10 -28.35 -14.15
CA LEU A 458 -20.76 -27.00 -13.68
C LEU A 458 -19.84 -27.11 -12.46
N ALA A 459 -19.05 -26.06 -12.22
CA ALA A 459 -18.23 -25.97 -11.00
C ALA A 459 -19.09 -26.04 -9.73
N SER A 460 -20.27 -25.41 -9.74
CA SER A 460 -21.22 -25.41 -8.62
C SER A 460 -21.81 -26.79 -8.29
N ASP A 461 -21.75 -27.75 -9.22
CA ASP A 461 -22.27 -29.10 -8.99
C ASP A 461 -21.48 -29.85 -7.92
N ARG A 462 -20.25 -29.42 -7.60
CA ARG A 462 -19.46 -29.96 -6.49
C ARG A 462 -20.13 -29.78 -5.13
N ASN A 463 -21.02 -28.80 -5.01
CA ASN A 463 -21.75 -28.53 -3.77
C ASN A 463 -22.99 -29.42 -3.61
N ASP A 464 -23.36 -30.15 -4.66
CA ASP A 464 -24.46 -31.10 -4.64
C ASP A 464 -23.93 -32.53 -4.48
N PRO A 465 -24.50 -33.39 -3.62
CA PRO A 465 -23.99 -34.75 -3.42
C PRO A 465 -23.92 -35.59 -4.70
N ALA A 466 -24.91 -35.47 -5.60
CA ALA A 466 -24.91 -36.21 -6.86
C ALA A 466 -23.83 -35.67 -7.80
N GLY A 467 -23.73 -34.33 -7.91
CA GLY A 467 -22.69 -33.69 -8.72
C GLY A 467 -21.27 -33.96 -8.21
N ALA A 468 -21.05 -33.95 -6.89
CA ALA A 468 -19.78 -34.28 -6.26
C ALA A 468 -19.33 -35.72 -6.57
N ALA A 469 -20.27 -36.69 -6.56
CA ALA A 469 -19.99 -38.07 -6.95
C ALA A 469 -19.54 -38.19 -8.42
N LEU A 470 -20.11 -37.39 -9.33
CA LEU A 470 -19.66 -37.35 -10.72
C LEU A 470 -18.27 -36.73 -10.85
N TRP A 471 -17.97 -35.65 -10.12
CA TRP A 471 -16.62 -35.07 -10.06
C TRP A 471 -15.59 -36.02 -9.46
N ALA A 472 -15.95 -36.83 -8.47
CA ALA A 472 -15.08 -37.89 -7.93
C ALA A 472 -14.77 -38.94 -8.99
N ALA A 473 -15.78 -39.39 -9.76
CA ALA A 473 -15.55 -40.32 -10.87
C ALA A 473 -14.62 -39.73 -11.96
N VAL A 474 -14.64 -38.42 -12.18
CA VAL A 474 -13.68 -37.71 -13.04
C VAL A 474 -12.27 -37.79 -12.50
N ALA A 475 -12.08 -37.50 -11.21
CA ALA A 475 -10.78 -37.57 -10.56
C ALA A 475 -10.22 -39.00 -10.57
N ASP A 476 -11.05 -40.00 -10.22
CA ASP A 476 -10.67 -41.41 -10.23
C ASP A 476 -10.21 -41.86 -11.60
N ARG A 477 -10.92 -41.47 -12.66
CA ARG A 477 -10.53 -41.79 -14.04
C ARG A 477 -9.23 -41.11 -14.45
N GLY A 478 -9.02 -39.85 -14.04
CA GLY A 478 -7.77 -39.13 -14.28
C GLY A 478 -6.57 -39.82 -13.63
N MET A 479 -6.70 -40.21 -12.37
CA MET A 479 -5.67 -40.96 -11.64
C MET A 479 -5.38 -42.32 -12.30
N GLU A 480 -6.41 -43.01 -12.77
CA GLU A 480 -6.24 -44.29 -13.46
C GLU A 480 -5.46 -44.13 -14.78
N GLN A 481 -5.79 -43.10 -15.58
CA GLN A 481 -5.08 -42.83 -16.83
C GLN A 481 -3.62 -42.46 -16.61
N GLU A 482 -3.33 -41.64 -15.60
CA GLU A 482 -1.97 -41.28 -15.23
C GLU A 482 -1.17 -42.51 -14.79
N LYS A 483 -1.76 -43.37 -13.95
CA LYS A 483 -1.17 -44.66 -13.58
C LYS A 483 -0.82 -45.50 -14.82
N TRP A 484 -1.73 -45.59 -15.80
CA TRP A 484 -1.47 -46.31 -17.04
C TRP A 484 -0.42 -45.65 -17.93
N ALA A 485 -0.34 -44.31 -17.93
CA ALA A 485 0.69 -43.57 -18.65
C ALA A 485 2.08 -43.85 -18.07
N VAL A 486 2.22 -43.83 -16.74
CA VAL A 486 3.47 -44.16 -16.02
C VAL A 486 3.91 -45.60 -16.30
N LEU A 487 2.98 -46.56 -16.22
CA LEU A 487 3.28 -47.97 -16.51
C LEU A 487 3.69 -48.19 -17.97
N ARG A 488 3.18 -47.40 -18.92
CA ARG A 488 3.58 -47.46 -20.33
C ARG A 488 4.89 -46.75 -20.64
N SER A 489 5.27 -45.72 -19.88
CA SER A 489 6.53 -45.00 -20.08
C SER A 489 7.77 -45.75 -19.59
N ASN A 490 7.61 -46.87 -18.86
CA ASN A 490 8.70 -47.54 -18.14
C ASN A 490 9.24 -48.91 -18.64
N PRO A 491 8.94 -49.45 -19.84
CA PRO A 491 9.55 -50.72 -20.27
C PRO A 491 10.91 -50.58 -20.97
N ASP A 492 11.30 -49.40 -21.47
CA ASP A 492 12.51 -49.23 -22.30
C ASP A 492 13.67 -48.46 -21.63
N GLN A 493 13.44 -47.74 -20.53
CA GLN A 493 14.52 -47.03 -19.82
C GLN A 493 15.41 -47.97 -18.98
N ASP A 494 14.85 -49.00 -18.38
CA ASP A 494 15.64 -50.00 -17.62
C ASP A 494 16.50 -50.90 -18.53
N ARG A 495 16.23 -50.94 -19.84
CA ARG A 495 16.96 -51.78 -20.79
C ARG A 495 18.18 -51.11 -21.43
N LYS A 496 18.35 -49.79 -21.28
CA LYS A 496 19.48 -49.03 -21.88
C LYS A 496 20.49 -48.43 -20.88
N SER A 497 20.28 -48.57 -19.57
CA SER A 497 21.25 -48.12 -18.55
C SER A 497 22.27 -49.19 -18.11
N GLY A 498 22.28 -50.37 -18.75
CA GLY A 498 23.26 -51.44 -18.50
C GLY A 498 24.56 -51.31 -19.31
N GLY A 499 25.09 -50.09 -19.46
CA GLY A 499 26.27 -49.80 -20.29
C GLY A 499 27.30 -48.96 -19.55
N SER A 500 28.22 -49.66 -18.88
CA SER A 500 29.60 -49.30 -18.53
C SER A 500 29.96 -47.84 -18.22
N GLY A 501 30.26 -47.58 -16.95
CA GLY A 501 30.99 -46.42 -16.49
C GLY A 501 31.59 -46.65 -15.10
N GLU A 502 32.68 -47.42 -15.05
CA GLU A 502 33.60 -47.45 -13.91
C GLU A 502 34.18 -46.04 -13.69
N GLY A 503 34.04 -45.50 -12.49
CA GLY A 503 34.54 -44.18 -12.13
C GLY A 503 34.32 -43.91 -10.65
N GLY A 504 35.33 -44.19 -9.85
CA GLY A 504 35.26 -44.18 -8.39
C GLY A 504 35.00 -42.81 -7.76
N SER A 505 34.48 -42.86 -6.53
CA SER A 505 34.84 -42.05 -5.34
C SER A 505 33.66 -41.36 -4.65
N ASN A 506 33.48 -41.77 -3.39
CA ASN A 506 32.86 -41.06 -2.26
C ASN A 506 31.36 -40.73 -2.29
N ALA A 507 30.57 -41.61 -1.68
CA ALA A 507 29.36 -41.24 -0.95
C ALA A 507 29.00 -42.33 0.09
N GLY A 508 29.64 -42.29 1.25
CA GLY A 508 29.04 -42.88 2.44
C GLY A 508 27.93 -41.95 2.91
N ASN A 509 26.67 -42.26 2.56
CA ASN A 509 25.42 -42.06 3.34
C ASN A 509 24.16 -42.17 2.44
N ALA A 510 24.01 -43.26 1.67
CA ALA A 510 22.86 -43.48 0.79
C ALA A 510 21.97 -44.67 1.24
N GLY A 511 21.86 -44.88 2.55
CA GLY A 511 21.14 -45.99 3.14
C GLY A 511 19.82 -45.59 3.79
N ASN A 512 18.87 -45.03 3.04
CA ASN A 512 17.41 -45.18 3.27
C ASN A 512 16.61 -44.46 2.15
N ARG A 513 16.61 -45.00 0.92
CA ARG A 513 15.65 -44.53 -0.10
C ARG A 513 14.28 -45.10 0.26
N SER A 514 13.49 -44.29 0.97
CA SER A 514 12.11 -44.63 1.34
C SER A 514 11.33 -45.02 0.09
N SER A 515 10.85 -46.27 0.04
CA SER A 515 10.02 -46.80 -1.04
C SER A 515 8.63 -46.14 -1.12
N SER A 516 8.32 -45.18 -0.26
CA SER A 516 7.02 -44.50 -0.19
C SER A 516 6.86 -43.30 -1.12
N GLY A 517 7.91 -42.87 -1.84
CA GLY A 517 7.88 -41.64 -2.65
C GLY A 517 7.81 -40.34 -1.84
N GLU A 518 7.77 -40.45 -0.51
CA GLU A 518 7.77 -39.34 0.44
C GLU A 518 9.14 -38.64 0.46
N PRO A 519 9.19 -37.29 0.55
CA PRO A 519 10.45 -36.57 0.61
C PRO A 519 11.20 -36.93 1.89
N THR A 520 12.50 -37.21 1.79
CA THR A 520 13.37 -37.37 2.95
C THR A 520 13.57 -36.03 3.66
N GLU A 521 14.09 -36.02 4.89
CA GLU A 521 14.42 -34.76 5.58
C GLU A 521 15.42 -33.93 4.77
N GLY A 522 16.40 -34.58 4.13
CA GLY A 522 17.35 -33.93 3.23
C GLY A 522 16.66 -33.29 2.01
N ASP A 523 15.72 -34.00 1.39
CA ASP A 523 14.91 -33.45 0.28
C ASP A 523 14.12 -32.21 0.70
N MET A 524 13.50 -32.27 1.88
CA MET A 524 12.74 -31.15 2.44
C MET A 524 13.63 -29.95 2.78
N TYR A 525 14.80 -30.20 3.39
CA TYR A 525 15.78 -29.17 3.70
C TYR A 525 16.26 -28.47 2.42
N ASP A 526 16.63 -29.23 1.40
CA ASP A 526 17.14 -28.70 0.13
C ASP A 526 16.08 -27.87 -0.59
N ALA A 527 14.85 -28.36 -0.67
CA ALA A 527 13.71 -27.65 -1.25
C ALA A 527 13.42 -26.34 -0.50
N PHE A 528 13.40 -26.39 0.83
CA PHE A 528 13.15 -25.20 1.68
C PHE A 528 14.30 -24.18 1.59
N ASN A 529 15.55 -24.64 1.60
CA ASN A 529 16.72 -23.78 1.46
C ASN A 529 16.80 -23.15 0.05
N ALA A 530 16.40 -23.88 -1.00
CA ALA A 530 16.27 -23.33 -2.35
C ALA A 530 15.19 -22.23 -2.40
N HIS A 531 14.03 -22.46 -1.76
CA HIS A 531 12.97 -21.46 -1.64
C HIS A 531 13.46 -20.17 -0.93
N LEU A 532 14.16 -20.30 0.20
CA LEU A 532 14.71 -19.15 0.94
C LEU A 532 15.76 -18.37 0.13
N ARG A 533 16.63 -19.07 -0.60
CA ARG A 533 17.61 -18.44 -1.49
C ARG A 533 16.92 -17.68 -2.64
N GLY A 534 15.88 -18.26 -3.23
CA GLY A 534 15.05 -17.60 -4.24
C GLY A 534 14.38 -16.33 -3.73
N ALA A 535 13.77 -16.39 -2.53
CA ALA A 535 13.16 -15.22 -1.89
C ALA A 535 14.19 -14.12 -1.57
N THR A 536 15.37 -14.50 -1.08
CA THR A 536 16.47 -13.57 -0.79
C THR A 536 16.98 -12.90 -2.06
N ALA A 537 17.19 -13.67 -3.13
CA ALA A 537 17.62 -13.16 -4.43
C ALA A 537 16.56 -12.24 -5.07
N ALA A 538 15.27 -12.56 -4.94
CA ALA A 538 14.19 -11.70 -5.41
C ALA A 538 14.14 -10.35 -4.66
N LEU A 539 14.33 -10.36 -3.34
CA LEU A 539 14.41 -9.13 -2.53
C LEU A 539 15.65 -8.29 -2.87
N GLN A 540 16.80 -8.92 -3.11
CA GLN A 540 18.00 -8.24 -3.58
C GLN A 540 17.79 -7.64 -4.97
N GLY A 541 17.23 -8.40 -5.91
CA GLY A 541 16.89 -7.90 -7.25
C GLY A 541 15.92 -6.72 -7.20
N LEU A 542 14.94 -6.75 -6.30
CA LEU A 542 14.05 -5.62 -6.06
C LEU A 542 14.83 -4.41 -5.51
N ALA A 543 15.66 -4.57 -4.48
CA ALA A 543 16.47 -3.49 -3.92
C ALA A 543 17.44 -2.87 -4.95
N ASP A 544 18.04 -3.69 -5.80
CA ASP A 544 18.95 -3.27 -6.87
C ASP A 544 18.20 -2.54 -7.98
N SER A 545 17.05 -3.06 -8.42
CA SER A 545 16.19 -2.38 -9.41
C SER A 545 15.77 -0.99 -8.92
N CYS A 546 15.41 -0.88 -7.64
CA CYS A 546 14.98 0.37 -7.02
C CYS A 546 16.10 1.42 -6.86
N SER A 547 17.36 0.99 -6.83
CA SER A 547 18.50 1.93 -6.86
C SER A 547 18.74 2.55 -8.23
N ASN A 548 18.21 1.93 -9.30
CA ASN A 548 18.37 2.35 -10.68
C ASN A 548 17.12 3.03 -11.28
N VAL A 549 15.96 2.88 -10.65
CA VAL A 549 14.71 3.50 -11.12
C VAL A 549 14.65 4.98 -10.70
N ARG A 550 15.33 5.83 -11.47
CA ARG A 550 14.97 7.26 -11.57
C ARG A 550 13.80 7.38 -12.54
N GLY A 551 12.57 7.48 -12.04
CA GLY A 551 11.44 7.97 -12.85
C GLY A 551 10.23 7.05 -13.09
N SER A 552 10.08 5.91 -12.39
CA SER A 552 8.78 5.22 -12.38
C SER A 552 7.79 6.00 -11.49
N ASN A 553 6.71 6.52 -12.09
CA ASN A 553 5.60 7.18 -11.38
C ASN A 553 4.53 6.16 -10.89
N ASN A 554 4.87 4.87 -10.82
CA ASN A 554 3.95 3.85 -10.34
C ASN A 554 3.99 3.77 -8.79
N PRO A 555 2.87 4.02 -8.08
CA PRO A 555 2.83 3.96 -6.63
C PRO A 555 3.11 2.54 -6.06
N ALA A 556 2.84 1.48 -6.82
CA ALA A 556 3.18 0.11 -6.40
C ALA A 556 4.71 -0.10 -6.36
N ASP A 557 5.41 0.36 -7.40
CA ASP A 557 6.87 0.30 -7.48
C ASP A 557 7.52 1.15 -6.38
N ALA A 558 6.94 2.33 -6.07
CA ALA A 558 7.44 3.20 -5.01
C ALA A 558 7.37 2.54 -3.61
N VAL A 559 6.29 1.81 -3.31
CA VAL A 559 6.15 1.05 -2.06
C VAL A 559 7.13 -0.13 -2.03
N ALA A 560 7.26 -0.87 -3.13
CA ALA A 560 8.21 -1.96 -3.26
C ALA A 560 9.67 -1.47 -3.09
N CYS A 561 9.98 -0.28 -3.63
CA CYS A 561 11.27 0.37 -3.48
C CYS A 561 11.53 0.93 -2.09
N LEU A 562 10.50 1.43 -1.40
CA LEU A 562 10.63 1.82 0.01
C LEU A 562 10.99 0.61 0.87
N MET A 563 10.37 -0.55 0.63
CA MET A 563 10.71 -1.80 1.31
C MET A 563 12.13 -2.27 0.97
N GLY A 564 12.52 -2.25 -0.31
CA GLY A 564 13.88 -2.58 -0.74
C GLY A 564 14.95 -1.65 -0.14
N ALA A 565 14.66 -0.35 -0.03
CA ALA A 565 15.55 0.63 0.60
C ALA A 565 15.68 0.41 2.12
N ALA A 566 14.58 0.08 2.79
CA ALA A 566 14.59 -0.27 4.21
C ALA A 566 15.49 -1.50 4.49
N VAL A 567 15.45 -2.51 3.62
CA VAL A 567 16.34 -3.70 3.66
C VAL A 567 17.80 -3.30 3.48
N LYS A 568 18.10 -2.38 2.56
CA LYS A 568 19.48 -1.94 2.26
C LYS A 568 20.09 -1.11 3.40
N HIS A 569 19.29 -0.28 4.07
CA HIS A 569 19.78 0.61 5.15
C HIS A 569 19.87 -0.05 6.53
N SER A 570 19.24 -1.21 6.76
CA SER A 570 19.28 -1.92 8.04
C SER A 570 20.53 -2.80 8.25
N GLY A 571 21.61 -2.59 7.50
CA GLY A 571 22.85 -3.37 7.63
C GLY A 571 23.03 -4.52 6.64
N GLY A 572 22.26 -4.52 5.54
CA GLY A 572 22.40 -5.49 4.45
C GLY A 572 21.65 -6.79 4.68
N THR A 573 21.29 -7.45 3.58
CA THR A 573 20.73 -8.81 3.56
C THR A 573 21.80 -9.79 4.06
N GLN A 574 21.95 -9.97 5.37
CA GLN A 574 22.58 -11.20 5.82
C GLN A 574 21.74 -12.36 5.28
N PRO A 575 22.34 -13.28 4.52
CA PRO A 575 21.60 -14.43 4.00
C PRO A 575 20.97 -15.15 5.19
N MET A 576 19.68 -15.47 5.08
CA MET A 576 19.01 -16.26 6.10
C MET A 576 19.73 -17.61 6.20
N ALA A 577 20.28 -17.92 7.37
CA ALA A 577 20.93 -19.20 7.63
C ALA A 577 19.94 -20.10 8.38
N ILE A 578 19.76 -21.32 7.88
CA ILE A 578 19.02 -22.37 8.59
C ILE A 578 19.99 -22.96 9.63
N ASN A 579 19.74 -22.69 10.91
CA ASN A 579 20.55 -23.21 12.02
C ASN A 579 20.19 -24.66 12.36
N SER A 580 18.91 -25.03 12.23
CA SER A 580 18.44 -26.40 12.36
C SER A 580 17.19 -26.64 11.51
N PHE A 581 17.02 -27.88 11.06
CA PHE A 581 15.86 -28.36 10.32
C PHE A 581 15.56 -29.78 10.79
N GLU A 582 14.30 -30.08 11.05
CA GLU A 582 13.86 -31.40 11.52
C GLU A 582 12.50 -31.70 10.89
N LYS A 583 12.38 -32.86 10.24
CA LYS A 583 11.12 -33.32 9.68
C LYS A 583 10.23 -33.87 10.80
N VAL A 584 8.99 -33.39 10.88
CA VAL A 584 8.01 -33.87 11.88
C VAL A 584 7.17 -35.01 11.30
N GLY A 585 6.69 -34.88 10.06
CA GLY A 585 5.93 -35.92 9.37
C GLY A 585 5.34 -35.44 8.05
N CYS A 586 4.98 -36.36 7.17
CA CYS A 586 4.33 -36.05 5.89
C CYS A 586 3.08 -36.90 5.70
N VAL A 587 2.10 -36.34 4.99
CA VAL A 587 0.96 -37.08 4.45
C VAL A 587 0.84 -36.79 2.95
N PRO A 588 0.42 -37.75 2.11
CA PRO A 588 0.12 -37.46 0.71
C PRO A 588 -0.88 -36.31 0.59
N ALA A 589 -0.63 -35.35 -0.30
CA ALA A 589 -1.50 -34.20 -0.47
C ALA A 589 -2.83 -34.62 -1.10
N SER A 590 -3.95 -34.30 -0.45
CA SER A 590 -5.28 -34.62 -0.99
C SER A 590 -5.58 -33.78 -2.23
N GLY A 591 -5.80 -34.44 -3.36
CA GLY A 591 -6.17 -33.78 -4.62
C GLY A 591 -5.05 -32.96 -5.30
N ARG A 592 -3.80 -33.09 -4.83
CA ARG A 592 -2.62 -32.47 -5.45
C ARG A 592 -1.46 -33.46 -5.46
N TYR A 593 -0.59 -33.38 -6.47
CA TYR A 593 0.62 -34.18 -6.52
C TYR A 593 1.62 -33.67 -5.47
N GLY A 594 2.12 -34.55 -4.59
CA GLY A 594 3.10 -34.20 -3.56
C GLY A 594 2.73 -34.66 -2.15
N PHE A 595 3.45 -34.14 -1.17
CA PHE A 595 3.27 -34.45 0.25
C PHE A 595 3.09 -33.16 1.06
N ASN A 596 2.06 -33.11 1.88
CA ASN A 596 1.89 -32.10 2.91
C ASN A 596 2.74 -32.50 4.10
N CYS A 597 3.81 -31.75 4.35
CA CYS A 597 4.78 -32.08 5.40
C CYS A 597 4.85 -30.99 6.47
N ASP A 598 4.90 -31.45 7.72
CA ASP A 598 5.26 -30.64 8.88
C ASP A 598 6.76 -30.74 9.14
N PHE A 599 7.40 -29.61 9.44
CA PHE A 599 8.81 -29.54 9.80
C PHE A 599 9.09 -28.44 10.82
N ASN A 600 10.13 -28.63 11.62
CA ASN A 600 10.66 -27.65 12.54
C ASN A 600 11.89 -26.99 11.90
N VAL A 601 11.99 -25.66 11.99
CA VAL A 601 13.13 -24.92 11.47
C VAL A 601 13.55 -23.80 12.42
N ALA A 602 14.84 -23.72 12.72
CA ALA A 602 15.44 -22.57 13.40
C ALA A 602 16.29 -21.78 12.42
N MET A 603 16.10 -20.46 12.36
CA MET A 603 16.78 -19.60 11.39
C MET A 603 17.49 -18.45 12.11
N SER A 604 18.61 -18.00 11.57
CA SER A 604 19.25 -16.73 11.95
C SER A 604 19.29 -15.78 10.74
N GLY A 605 19.11 -14.48 11.00
CA GLY A 605 19.07 -13.44 9.99
C GLY A 605 18.50 -12.11 10.50
N GLY A 606 18.68 -11.04 9.74
CA GLY A 606 18.19 -9.71 10.11
C GLY A 606 16.65 -9.65 10.23
N PRO A 607 16.10 -8.76 11.08
CA PRO A 607 14.66 -8.72 11.43
C PRO A 607 13.73 -8.51 10.23
N ILE A 608 14.24 -7.97 9.11
CA ILE A 608 13.45 -7.70 7.91
C ILE A 608 13.29 -8.95 7.02
N GLY A 609 14.28 -9.85 6.95
CA GLY A 609 14.15 -11.10 6.19
C GLY A 609 13.09 -12.03 6.77
N ALA A 610 12.97 -12.01 8.10
CA ALA A 610 11.96 -12.74 8.84
C ALA A 610 10.54 -12.15 8.64
N GLN A 611 10.42 -10.83 8.47
CA GLN A 611 9.16 -10.13 8.16
C GLN A 611 8.67 -10.37 6.72
N ALA A 612 9.59 -10.51 5.76
CA ALA A 612 9.26 -10.82 4.37
C ALA A 612 8.60 -12.21 4.21
N LEU A 613 8.82 -13.13 5.15
CA LEU A 613 8.13 -14.42 5.26
C LEU A 613 6.76 -14.32 5.98
N GLY A 614 6.18 -13.11 6.09
CA GLY A 614 4.84 -12.88 6.63
C GLY A 614 4.74 -12.93 8.16
N ARG A 615 5.85 -12.78 8.90
CA ARG A 615 5.87 -12.96 10.36
C ARG A 615 6.61 -11.84 11.09
N THR A 616 5.97 -11.24 12.08
CA THR A 616 6.60 -10.29 13.02
C THR A 616 7.55 -11.04 13.97
N PHE A 617 8.83 -11.12 13.61
CA PHE A 617 9.87 -11.63 14.49
C PHE A 617 10.64 -10.47 15.13
N SER A 618 10.19 -10.03 16.31
CA SER A 618 10.97 -9.15 17.18
C SER A 618 11.44 -9.96 18.39
N GLY A 619 12.74 -10.33 18.42
CA GLY A 619 13.45 -10.52 19.69
C GLY A 619 13.94 -11.90 20.13
N MET A 620 13.94 -12.96 19.31
CA MET A 620 14.49 -14.27 19.73
C MET A 620 15.21 -15.02 18.59
N ALA A 621 16.52 -14.89 18.48
CA ALA A 621 17.34 -15.46 17.39
C ALA A 621 17.66 -16.98 17.55
N SER A 622 16.84 -17.74 18.28
CA SER A 622 17.16 -19.16 18.58
C SER A 622 15.96 -20.09 18.79
N GLN A 623 14.74 -19.67 18.46
CA GLN A 623 13.57 -20.54 18.61
C GLN A 623 13.36 -21.40 17.35
N SER A 624 13.06 -22.68 17.55
CA SER A 624 12.62 -23.60 16.50
C SER A 624 11.15 -23.35 16.21
N TYR A 625 10.78 -23.22 14.93
CA TYR A 625 9.42 -22.95 14.48
C TYR A 625 8.86 -24.14 13.72
N ARG A 626 7.67 -24.62 14.11
CA ARG A 626 6.91 -25.57 13.31
C ARG A 626 6.29 -24.87 12.10
N GLN A 627 6.47 -25.46 10.93
CA GLN A 627 5.99 -25.02 9.63
C GLN A 627 5.27 -26.17 8.93
N HIS A 628 4.43 -25.81 7.96
CA HIS A 628 3.74 -26.74 7.07
C HIS A 628 4.02 -26.33 5.63
N GLY A 629 4.23 -27.28 4.73
CA GLY A 629 4.44 -27.00 3.32
C GLY A 629 4.04 -28.16 2.43
N LEU A 630 3.61 -27.84 1.20
CA LEU A 630 3.38 -28.82 0.15
C LEU A 630 4.69 -29.04 -0.61
N PHE A 631 5.23 -30.24 -0.50
CA PHE A 631 6.45 -30.65 -1.19
C PHE A 631 6.08 -31.42 -2.45
N THR A 632 6.52 -30.93 -3.61
CA THR A 632 6.24 -31.56 -4.91
C THR A 632 7.55 -31.95 -5.59
N ARG A 633 7.56 -33.08 -6.30
CA ARG A 633 8.72 -33.58 -7.02
C ARG A 633 8.52 -33.40 -8.52
N ASP A 634 9.41 -32.67 -9.18
CA ASP A 634 9.33 -32.51 -10.62
C ASP A 634 9.79 -33.78 -11.38
N ARG A 635 9.65 -33.76 -12.71
CA ARG A 635 10.07 -34.88 -13.58
C ARG A 635 11.57 -35.17 -13.56
N SER A 636 12.39 -34.19 -13.17
CA SER A 636 13.83 -34.35 -13.02
C SER A 636 14.22 -34.92 -11.66
N GLY A 637 13.24 -35.10 -10.77
CA GLY A 637 13.42 -35.63 -9.43
C GLY A 637 13.76 -34.58 -8.39
N HIS A 638 13.74 -33.28 -8.74
CA HIS A 638 13.97 -32.18 -7.81
C HIS A 638 12.71 -31.87 -7.00
N TRP A 639 12.90 -31.63 -5.71
CA TRP A 639 11.84 -31.24 -4.79
C TRP A 639 11.71 -29.71 -4.72
N SER A 640 10.47 -29.23 -4.74
CA SER A 640 10.10 -27.84 -4.47
C SER A 640 9.12 -27.79 -3.30
N VAL A 641 9.05 -26.65 -2.61
CA VAL A 641 8.11 -26.41 -1.52
C VAL A 641 7.23 -25.20 -1.83
N GLU A 642 5.92 -25.38 -1.64
CA GLU A 642 4.93 -24.32 -1.59
C GLU A 642 4.50 -24.14 -0.14
N LEU A 643 4.84 -23.00 0.45
CA LEU A 643 4.39 -22.63 1.79
C LEU A 643 2.98 -22.05 1.67
N PRO A 644 2.03 -22.42 2.53
CA PRO A 644 0.70 -21.82 2.51
C PRO A 644 0.84 -20.31 2.72
N GLU A 645 0.25 -19.52 1.83
CA GLU A 645 0.05 -18.09 2.09
C GLU A 645 -0.66 -17.98 3.44
N THR A 646 -0.18 -17.10 4.33
CA THR A 646 -0.75 -16.93 5.67
C THR A 646 -2.21 -16.44 5.58
N GLU A 647 -3.14 -17.37 5.40
CA GLU A 647 -4.54 -17.17 5.70
C GLU A 647 -4.66 -17.11 7.23
N ARG A 648 -5.02 -15.93 7.73
CA ARG A 648 -5.46 -15.75 9.11
C ARG A 648 -6.67 -16.67 9.36
N GLY A 649 -6.42 -17.77 10.05
CA GLY A 649 -7.47 -18.48 10.79
C GLY A 649 -7.61 -19.95 10.42
N TRP A 650 -6.81 -20.79 11.05
CA TRP A 650 -7.21 -22.14 11.43
C TRP A 650 -6.74 -22.37 12.88
N ARG A 651 -7.70 -22.52 13.79
CA ARG A 651 -7.56 -23.12 15.12
C ARG A 651 -8.59 -24.22 15.21
#